data_AF-A0A949TL70-F1
#
_entry.id   AF-A0A949TL70-F1
#
_cell.length_a   1.000
_cell.length_b   1.000
_cell.length_c   1.000
_cell.angle_alpha   90.00
_cell.angle_beta   90.00
_cell.angle_gamma   90.00
#
_symmetry.space_group_name_H-M   'P 1'
#
loop_
_entity.id
_entity.type
_entity.pdbx_description
1 polymer ?
#
loop_
_entity_poly.entity_id
_entity_poly.type
_entity_poly.pdbx_seq_one_letter_code
_entity_poly.pdbx_strand_id
1 'polypeptide(L)'
;MLRKKYLLLISFLLSSFVFMSIKVSAAPSQKRFGGSDRYATSISICENSWDKSDYAVLVSGEGFADALCAASLAKKYNAPVLLTSGKSLSDGIKNQLVRLEVRHLFIIGGTGVVSKDIEKQLDSMKVKYERISGSDRYDTSLKVAQLIGSDNGVVIASGESFPDALSIAPIAAVKGMPILLTNKYALSSGVKQYLQSSKGKSYVTGGIGVIGTNITDELNDFKRIGGMDRYETNQKIVEEFSNEINFNSIYISTGEGYADALSGSVAAAKVNSPLILTNGNISITKTGFYSKIPSASEFRVLGGEAVVSKEAVENLLVNKAESSFKLGDDLLISKYSNLIKGKNVGLVTNQTGVNSRGVSTVDILSNYGDAKLTALFAPEHGIDGKAKAGDYVKSYTDERLKIPVYSLYGDTRMPTEDMLSKVDVLVFDIQDVGARSYTYISTLNYCMKAAAKYNKEIVVLDRPNPLGGEVLGGPVLEDKFKSFVGIDNMPMTYGMTVGELGQFFNRSISAKLTVVPMEGYNRKMIFQDTGLNWVQSSPYIPNIQSVFCYSSTGLGEGTTVYQDDYFTWVGGKGINSDKFAELLNEASLPGVRFNASPRNGFGGVKLEITDYHTFNPARTGIYVITYAHSLNNFKVPKSKDTIVMFDKIMGTDKIGQYLESGYSPQQIETEYSSGLEQFKAERVKYLIYN
;
A
#
# COMPACT_ATOMS: atom_id res chain seq x y z
N MET A 1 67.10 -10.35 -60.10
CA MET A 1 66.87 -9.73 -58.78
C MET A 1 65.73 -8.73 -58.93
N LEU A 2 64.78 -8.72 -57.98
CA LEU A 2 63.42 -8.17 -58.02
C LEU A 2 62.31 -9.08 -58.56
N ARG A 3 61.20 -9.08 -57.79
CA ARG A 3 59.88 -9.73 -57.93
C ARG A 3 59.74 -11.15 -57.37
N LYS A 4 59.13 -11.23 -56.19
CA LYS A 4 57.81 -11.87 -56.01
C LYS A 4 57.12 -11.33 -54.74
N LYS A 5 56.13 -10.45 -54.98
CA LYS A 5 55.05 -10.08 -54.06
C LYS A 5 54.04 -11.24 -54.00
N TYR A 6 53.14 -11.19 -53.01
CA TYR A 6 52.03 -12.09 -52.69
C TYR A 6 52.37 -13.20 -51.68
N LEU A 7 52.27 -12.87 -50.39
CA LEU A 7 51.40 -13.53 -49.41
C LEU A 7 51.44 -12.70 -48.12
N LEU A 8 50.36 -12.76 -47.32
CA LEU A 8 50.11 -12.05 -46.05
C LEU A 8 49.42 -10.68 -46.16
N LEU A 9 48.20 -10.71 -46.68
CA LEU A 9 47.11 -9.87 -46.17
C LEU A 9 45.96 -10.83 -45.85
N ILE A 10 45.70 -11.09 -44.57
CA ILE A 10 44.40 -11.45 -43.97
C ILE A 10 44.50 -11.26 -42.45
N SER A 11 43.59 -10.44 -41.95
CA SER A 11 43.07 -10.29 -40.58
C SER A 11 44.03 -9.99 -39.43
N PHE A 12 44.23 -8.69 -39.16
CA PHE A 12 44.29 -8.19 -37.78
C PHE A 12 43.34 -7.00 -37.67
N LEU A 13 42.04 -7.31 -37.69
CA LEU A 13 40.96 -6.37 -37.35
C LEU A 13 40.77 -6.50 -35.84
N LEU A 14 41.73 -5.94 -35.08
CA LEU A 14 41.64 -5.90 -33.62
C LEU A 14 40.79 -4.69 -33.23
N SER A 15 39.52 -4.99 -32.96
CA SER A 15 38.55 -4.28 -32.12
C SER A 15 39.06 -3.02 -31.41
N SER A 16 38.71 -1.85 -31.93
CA SER A 16 38.58 -0.64 -31.12
C SER A 16 37.33 -0.75 -30.25
N PHE A 17 37.43 -1.46 -29.13
CA PHE A 17 36.47 -1.34 -28.04
C PHE A 17 36.63 0.05 -27.42
N VAL A 18 35.75 0.96 -27.82
CA VAL A 18 35.48 2.17 -27.04
C VAL A 18 34.92 1.71 -25.70
N PHE A 19 35.77 1.66 -24.68
CA PHE A 19 35.32 1.53 -23.30
C PHE A 19 34.51 2.80 -22.96
N MET A 20 33.19 2.72 -23.15
CA MET A 20 32.29 3.59 -22.40
C MET A 20 32.48 3.20 -20.94
N SER A 21 33.18 4.06 -20.18
CA SER A 21 33.25 3.95 -18.73
C SER A 21 31.83 4.07 -18.17
N ILE A 22 31.17 2.94 -17.94
CA ILE A 22 29.97 2.91 -17.13
C ILE A 22 30.42 3.37 -15.75
N LYS A 23 30.07 4.61 -15.37
CA LYS A 23 30.19 5.05 -13.98
C LYS A 23 29.24 4.19 -13.17
N VAL A 24 29.74 3.08 -12.61
CA VAL A 24 29.06 2.37 -11.55
C VAL A 24 29.09 3.32 -10.36
N SER A 25 27.97 3.97 -10.07
CA SER A 25 27.82 4.70 -8.81
C SER A 25 27.93 3.68 -7.68
N ALA A 26 28.82 3.93 -6.71
CA ALA A 26 28.88 3.14 -5.50
C ALA A 26 27.51 3.17 -4.80
N ALA A 27 27.10 2.05 -4.20
CA ALA A 27 25.89 2.02 -3.37
C ALA A 27 26.04 3.06 -2.23
N PRO A 28 24.97 3.78 -1.89
CA PRO A 28 25.05 4.79 -0.84
C PRO A 28 25.46 4.12 0.49
N SER A 29 26.27 4.83 1.27
CA SER A 29 26.73 4.30 2.56
C SER A 29 25.59 4.29 3.58
N GLN A 30 25.38 3.16 4.26
CA GLN A 30 24.39 3.04 5.33
C GLN A 30 25.10 3.03 6.69
N LYS A 31 24.71 3.94 7.59
CA LYS A 31 25.14 3.95 8.99
C LYS A 31 23.92 3.82 9.91
N ARG A 32 24.04 3.02 10.96
CA ARG A 32 22.99 2.84 11.96
C ARG A 32 23.43 3.40 13.31
N PHE A 33 22.58 4.22 13.91
CA PHE A 33 22.74 4.78 15.24
C PHE A 33 21.63 4.21 16.12
N GLY A 34 21.94 3.15 16.86
CA GLY A 34 20.97 2.44 17.70
C GLY A 34 21.65 1.84 18.92
N GLY A 35 20.91 1.74 20.02
CA GLY A 35 21.32 1.08 21.25
C GLY A 35 20.33 0.01 21.71
N SER A 36 20.58 -0.57 22.89
CA SER A 36 19.69 -1.56 23.50
C SER A 36 18.32 -1.00 23.89
N ASP A 37 18.23 0.31 24.07
CA ASP A 37 17.00 1.05 24.37
C ASP A 37 17.08 2.48 23.81
N ARG A 38 16.02 3.27 24.02
CA ARG A 38 15.92 4.67 23.55
C ARG A 38 16.99 5.59 24.13
N TYR A 39 17.46 5.33 25.34
CA TYR A 39 18.47 6.15 26.01
C TYR A 39 19.84 5.91 25.36
N ALA A 40 20.18 4.63 25.17
CA ALA A 40 21.37 4.20 24.46
C ALA A 40 21.36 4.67 22.99
N THR A 41 20.21 4.61 22.31
CA THR A 41 20.07 5.20 20.96
C THR A 41 20.34 6.70 20.96
N SER A 42 19.78 7.46 21.90
CA SER A 42 20.02 8.91 21.99
C SER A 42 21.50 9.25 22.24
N ILE A 43 22.20 8.44 23.04
CA ILE A 43 23.64 8.56 23.27
C ILE A 43 24.41 8.24 21.98
N SER A 44 24.07 7.16 21.29
CA SER A 44 24.69 6.77 20.01
C SER A 44 24.56 7.88 18.95
N ILE A 45 23.37 8.48 18.84
CA ILE A 45 23.14 9.63 17.94
C ILE A 45 24.03 10.81 18.32
N CYS A 46 24.13 11.11 19.62
CA CYS A 46 24.96 12.18 20.14
C CYS A 46 26.45 11.99 19.84
N GLU A 47 26.97 10.78 20.06
CA GLU A 47 28.38 10.42 19.79
C GLU A 47 28.73 10.54 18.31
N ASN A 48 27.80 10.15 17.43
CA ASN A 48 28.03 10.19 15.99
C ASN A 48 27.77 11.56 15.35
N SER A 49 27.25 12.53 16.11
CA SER A 49 26.82 13.82 15.58
C SER A 49 27.47 15.02 16.27
N TRP A 50 28.06 14.87 17.47
CA TRP A 50 28.76 15.93 18.20
C TRP A 50 30.05 15.44 18.84
N ASP A 51 31.16 16.08 18.48
CA ASP A 51 32.44 15.94 19.18
C ASP A 51 32.47 16.81 20.45
N LYS A 52 31.90 18.02 20.38
CA LYS A 52 31.83 19.01 21.46
C LYS A 52 30.54 19.83 21.39
N SER A 53 30.01 20.27 22.54
CA SER A 53 28.98 21.30 22.62
C SER A 53 28.94 21.94 24.00
N ASP A 54 28.95 23.27 24.07
CA ASP A 54 28.76 24.01 25.32
C ASP A 54 27.36 23.83 25.91
N TYR A 55 26.40 23.37 25.10
CA TYR A 55 25.00 23.20 25.44
C TYR A 55 24.52 21.77 25.21
N ALA A 56 23.58 21.31 26.02
CA ALA A 56 22.79 20.11 25.74
C ALA A 56 21.32 20.34 26.12
N VAL A 57 20.42 19.58 25.54
CA VAL A 57 18.99 19.59 25.88
C VAL A 57 18.62 18.22 26.44
N LEU A 58 18.07 18.20 27.65
CA LEU A 58 17.60 16.99 28.33
C LEU A 58 16.07 16.95 28.31
N VAL A 59 15.52 15.86 27.80
CA VAL A 59 14.06 15.65 27.71
C VAL A 59 13.66 14.27 28.21
N SER A 60 12.40 14.11 28.61
CA SER A 60 11.88 12.80 29.01
C SER A 60 11.80 11.86 27.80
N GLY A 61 12.37 10.66 27.96
CA GLY A 61 12.21 9.57 27.00
C GLY A 61 10.91 8.80 27.18
N GLU A 62 10.11 9.08 28.22
CA GLU A 62 8.83 8.40 28.49
C GLU A 62 7.63 9.32 28.23
N GLY A 63 7.76 10.62 28.53
CA GLY A 63 6.75 11.64 28.24
C GLY A 63 7.16 12.55 27.08
N PHE A 64 6.80 12.19 25.85
CA PHE A 64 7.31 12.85 24.63
C PHE A 64 6.72 14.24 24.35
N ALA A 65 5.55 14.55 24.88
CA ALA A 65 4.78 15.72 24.48
C ALA A 65 5.58 17.03 24.62
N ASP A 66 6.21 17.23 25.78
CA ASP A 66 7.01 18.42 26.06
C ASP A 66 8.29 18.47 25.19
N ALA A 67 8.77 17.33 24.73
CA ALA A 67 10.01 17.22 23.99
C ALA A 67 9.88 17.59 22.50
N LEU A 68 8.68 17.59 21.93
CA LEU A 68 8.46 17.82 20.50
C LEU A 68 8.93 19.20 20.02
N CYS A 69 8.93 20.20 20.90
CA CYS A 69 9.41 21.55 20.60
C CYS A 69 10.92 21.75 20.83
N ALA A 70 11.62 20.73 21.34
CA ALA A 70 13.02 20.84 21.72
C ALA A 70 13.97 21.05 20.54
N ALA A 71 13.63 20.52 19.35
CA ALA A 71 14.55 20.43 18.23
C ALA A 71 15.07 21.80 17.76
N SER A 72 14.17 22.78 17.67
CA SER A 72 14.52 24.14 17.24
C SER A 72 15.37 24.88 18.26
N LEU A 73 15.11 24.70 19.56
CA LEU A 73 15.95 25.25 20.61
C LEU A 73 17.34 24.61 20.59
N ALA A 74 17.40 23.27 20.50
CA ALA A 74 18.65 22.53 20.46
C ALA A 74 19.52 22.99 19.26
N LYS A 75 18.92 23.15 18.08
CA LYS A 75 19.61 23.66 16.89
C LYS A 75 20.12 25.08 17.06
N LYS A 76 19.35 25.98 17.71
CA LYS A 76 19.76 27.36 18.01
C LYS A 76 21.06 27.42 18.83
N TYR A 77 21.26 26.47 19.74
CA TYR A 77 22.45 26.38 20.59
C TYR A 77 23.49 25.35 20.12
N ASN A 78 23.31 24.75 18.94
CA ASN A 78 24.12 23.62 18.44
C ASN A 78 24.28 22.49 19.48
N ALA A 79 23.20 22.19 20.19
CA ALA A 79 23.14 21.23 21.28
C ALA A 79 22.57 19.87 20.83
N PRO A 80 23.05 18.74 21.37
CA PRO A 80 22.35 17.46 21.23
C PRO A 80 21.09 17.42 22.10
N VAL A 81 20.14 16.57 21.72
CA VAL A 81 18.99 16.18 22.55
C VAL A 81 19.26 14.81 23.15
N LEU A 82 19.35 14.75 24.48
CA LEU A 82 19.58 13.54 25.27
C LEU A 82 18.29 13.13 25.98
N LEU A 83 17.99 11.83 25.98
CA LEU A 83 16.80 11.29 26.63
C LEU A 83 17.12 10.78 28.03
N THR A 84 16.21 11.01 28.98
CA THR A 84 16.26 10.45 30.34
C THR A 84 14.94 9.75 30.70
N SER A 85 14.99 8.75 31.59
CA SER A 85 13.78 8.16 32.20
C SER A 85 13.02 9.12 33.10
N GLY A 86 13.60 10.31 33.34
CA GLY A 86 13.01 11.37 34.16
C GLY A 86 13.26 11.19 35.65
N LYS A 87 13.76 10.03 36.10
CA LYS A 87 14.01 9.77 37.52
C LYS A 87 15.41 10.18 37.96
N SER A 88 16.42 9.89 37.14
CA SER A 88 17.83 10.16 37.42
C SER A 88 18.65 10.25 36.14
N LEU A 89 19.80 10.91 36.19
CA LEU A 89 20.81 10.84 35.14
C LEU A 89 21.49 9.49 35.16
N SER A 90 21.40 8.75 34.05
CA SER A 90 22.19 7.54 33.85
C SER A 90 23.66 7.91 33.64
N ASP A 91 24.56 6.98 33.93
CA ASP A 91 26.00 7.22 33.75
C ASP A 91 26.35 7.49 32.28
N GLY A 92 25.62 6.88 31.34
CA GLY A 92 25.74 7.18 29.92
C GLY A 92 25.52 8.67 29.62
N ILE A 93 24.46 9.28 30.16
CA ILE A 93 24.20 10.73 29.97
C ILE A 93 25.30 11.56 30.64
N LYS A 94 25.68 11.23 31.88
CA LYS A 94 26.74 11.95 32.60
C LYS A 94 28.05 11.96 31.80
N ASN A 95 28.41 10.81 31.24
CA ASN A 95 29.60 10.66 30.41
C ASN A 95 29.50 11.52 29.14
N GLN A 96 28.34 11.62 28.50
CA GLN A 96 28.16 12.52 27.37
C GLN A 96 28.31 14.00 27.75
N LEU A 97 27.76 14.43 28.90
CA LEU A 97 27.90 15.81 29.35
C LEU A 97 29.38 16.19 29.57
N VAL A 98 30.15 15.27 30.16
CA VAL A 98 31.61 15.46 30.36
C VAL A 98 32.35 15.43 29.02
N ARG A 99 32.09 14.42 28.18
CA ARG A 99 32.75 14.25 26.87
C ARG A 99 32.58 15.47 25.98
N LEU A 100 31.37 16.04 25.95
CA LEU A 100 31.03 17.20 25.13
C LEU A 100 31.49 18.53 25.74
N GLU A 101 31.97 18.52 26.99
CA GLU A 101 32.27 19.71 27.80
C GLU A 101 31.05 20.65 27.98
N VAL A 102 29.87 20.08 28.24
CA VAL A 102 28.63 20.86 28.42
C VAL A 102 28.76 21.79 29.62
N ARG A 103 28.50 23.08 29.38
CA ARG A 103 28.48 24.13 30.41
C ARG A 103 27.08 24.49 30.84
N HIS A 104 26.10 24.35 29.94
CA HIS A 104 24.71 24.70 30.20
C HIS A 104 23.74 23.64 29.61
N LEU A 105 22.92 23.04 30.46
CA LEU A 105 21.89 22.08 30.10
C LEU A 105 20.48 22.69 30.14
N PHE A 106 19.74 22.66 29.04
CA PHE A 106 18.31 22.96 29.06
C PHE A 106 17.53 21.71 29.45
N ILE A 107 16.67 21.79 30.46
CA ILE A 107 15.75 20.71 30.84
C ILE A 107 14.36 21.10 30.33
N ILE A 108 13.80 20.35 29.37
CA ILE A 108 12.46 20.64 28.86
C ILE A 108 11.44 19.69 29.51
N GLY A 109 10.42 20.29 30.11
CA GLY A 109 9.33 19.59 30.79
C GLY A 109 9.32 19.80 32.29
N GLY A 110 8.12 19.65 32.87
CA GLY A 110 7.89 19.84 34.31
C GLY A 110 8.58 18.79 35.18
N THR A 111 8.55 19.01 36.49
CA THR A 111 9.17 18.09 37.47
C THR A 111 8.49 16.73 37.54
N GLY A 112 7.26 16.61 37.01
CA GLY A 112 6.55 15.33 36.90
C GLY A 112 7.08 14.41 35.81
N VAL A 113 7.79 14.94 34.80
CA VAL A 113 8.37 14.15 33.69
C VAL A 113 9.90 14.12 33.72
N VAL A 114 10.54 15.11 34.35
CA VAL A 114 11.98 15.14 34.65
C VAL A 114 12.17 15.65 36.08
N SER A 115 12.44 14.74 37.02
CA SER A 115 12.54 15.00 38.46
C SER A 115 13.53 16.10 38.82
N LYS A 116 13.29 16.78 39.95
CA LYS A 116 14.26 17.69 40.57
C LYS A 116 15.53 16.97 41.06
N ASP A 117 15.50 15.65 41.23
CA ASP A 117 16.71 14.92 41.64
C ASP A 117 17.80 14.94 40.55
N ILE A 118 17.39 15.05 39.27
CA ILE A 118 18.34 15.27 38.18
C ILE A 118 19.06 16.62 38.33
N GLU A 119 18.38 17.67 38.79
CA GLU A 119 18.98 18.98 39.04
C GLU A 119 20.09 18.89 40.10
N LYS A 120 19.83 18.16 41.20
CA LYS A 120 20.83 17.91 42.25
C LYS A 120 22.07 17.15 41.72
N GLN A 121 21.85 16.22 40.79
CA GLN A 121 22.95 15.51 40.13
C GLN A 121 23.77 16.44 39.23
N LEU A 122 23.13 17.37 38.53
CA LEU A 122 23.81 18.39 37.71
C LEU A 122 24.61 19.38 38.55
N ASP A 123 24.08 19.82 39.70
CA ASP A 123 24.79 20.66 40.66
C ASP A 123 26.09 19.98 41.11
N SER A 124 26.02 18.68 41.42
CA SER A 124 27.18 17.88 41.82
C SER A 124 28.23 17.76 40.71
N MET A 125 27.78 17.79 39.44
CA MET A 125 28.65 17.81 38.26
C MET A 125 29.12 19.21 37.86
N LYS A 126 28.67 20.27 38.54
CA LYS A 126 28.93 21.69 38.22
C LYS A 126 28.48 22.10 36.81
N VAL A 127 27.46 21.44 36.28
CA VAL A 127 26.83 21.79 35.01
C VAL A 127 25.68 22.77 35.30
N LYS A 128 25.71 23.97 34.71
CA LYS A 128 24.58 24.91 34.86
C LYS A 128 23.37 24.36 34.13
N TYR A 129 22.17 24.64 34.62
CA TYR A 129 20.95 24.22 33.93
C TYR A 129 19.86 25.28 34.00
N GLU A 130 18.96 25.23 33.01
CA GLU A 130 17.75 26.02 32.94
C GLU A 130 16.57 25.09 32.61
N ARG A 131 15.57 25.05 33.49
CA ARG A 131 14.35 24.29 33.22
C ARG A 131 13.33 25.15 32.49
N ILE A 132 12.90 24.68 31.32
CA ILE A 132 11.86 25.28 30.51
C ILE A 132 10.62 24.39 30.61
N SER A 133 9.62 24.84 31.35
CA SER A 133 8.40 24.06 31.60
C SER A 133 7.20 24.96 31.84
N GLY A 134 6.04 24.52 31.36
CA GLY A 134 4.74 25.15 31.54
C GLY A 134 3.83 24.38 32.49
N SER A 135 2.60 24.87 32.66
CA SER A 135 1.55 24.13 33.38
C SER A 135 1.13 22.85 32.66
N ASP A 136 1.27 22.81 31.34
CA ASP A 136 1.03 21.66 30.48
C ASP A 136 1.98 21.67 29.26
N ARG A 137 1.78 20.74 28.34
CA ARG A 137 2.58 20.61 27.11
C ARG A 137 2.47 21.81 26.16
N TYR A 138 1.31 22.48 26.16
CA TYR A 138 1.05 23.63 25.30
C TYR A 138 1.81 24.85 25.83
N ASP A 139 1.70 25.11 27.14
CA ASP A 139 2.47 26.18 27.81
C ASP A 139 3.97 25.91 27.78
N THR A 140 4.40 24.64 27.90
CA THR A 140 5.82 24.27 27.74
C THR A 140 6.31 24.61 26.33
N SER A 141 5.55 24.26 25.29
CA SER A 141 5.91 24.59 23.91
C SER A 141 5.97 26.10 23.66
N LEU A 142 5.09 26.88 24.29
CA LEU A 142 5.09 28.34 24.23
C LEU A 142 6.36 28.94 24.87
N LYS A 143 6.76 28.45 26.05
CA LYS A 143 7.99 28.92 26.72
C LYS A 143 9.24 28.60 25.91
N VAL A 144 9.29 27.43 25.28
CA VAL A 144 10.36 27.09 24.34
C VAL A 144 10.33 28.02 23.13
N ALA A 145 9.15 28.32 22.59
CA ALA A 145 8.99 29.24 21.45
C ALA A 145 9.47 30.67 21.77
N GLN A 146 9.21 31.17 22.96
CA GLN A 146 9.68 32.49 23.41
C GLN A 146 11.21 32.61 23.42
N LEU A 147 11.92 31.54 23.75
CA LEU A 147 13.38 31.51 23.70
C LEU A 147 13.93 31.45 22.27
N ILE A 148 13.18 30.91 21.32
CA ILE A 148 13.58 30.80 19.92
C ILE A 148 13.31 32.11 19.18
N GLY A 149 12.09 32.64 19.31
CA GLY A 149 11.53 33.72 18.51
C GLY A 149 10.63 33.21 17.37
N SER A 150 9.84 34.08 16.75
CA SER A 150 8.87 33.72 15.71
C SER A 150 9.04 34.50 14.40
N ASP A 151 10.18 35.16 14.21
CA ASP A 151 10.42 36.02 13.03
C ASP A 151 10.44 35.22 11.72
N ASN A 152 10.86 33.95 11.77
CA ASN A 152 10.93 33.05 10.62
C ASN A 152 9.65 32.23 10.39
N GLY A 153 8.57 32.58 11.07
CA GLY A 153 7.33 31.79 11.11
C GLY A 153 7.32 30.78 12.24
N VAL A 154 6.25 30.00 12.30
CA VAL A 154 5.97 29.04 13.38
C VAL A 154 5.38 27.76 12.82
N VAL A 155 5.56 26.67 13.56
CA VAL A 155 4.89 25.40 13.30
C VAL A 155 3.80 25.21 14.35
N ILE A 156 2.61 24.80 13.93
CA ILE A 156 1.51 24.39 14.80
C ILE A 156 1.30 22.89 14.58
N ALA A 157 1.52 22.11 15.64
CA ALA A 157 1.41 20.66 15.59
C ALA A 157 0.57 20.12 16.74
N SER A 158 0.07 18.90 16.62
CA SER A 158 -0.70 18.28 17.70
C SER A 158 0.18 17.92 18.89
N GLY A 159 -0.24 18.35 20.08
CA GLY A 159 0.29 17.87 21.33
C GLY A 159 -0.31 16.54 21.78
N GLU A 160 -1.18 15.90 20.98
CA GLU A 160 -1.86 14.64 21.29
C GLU A 160 -1.43 13.51 20.34
N SER A 161 -1.06 13.86 19.11
CA SER A 161 -0.50 12.97 18.08
C SER A 161 0.84 13.52 17.60
N PHE A 162 1.91 12.76 17.83
CA PHE A 162 3.29 13.24 17.71
C PHE A 162 3.99 13.11 16.34
N PRO A 163 3.63 12.16 15.44
CA PRO A 163 4.36 11.96 14.19
C PRO A 163 4.48 13.20 13.30
N ASP A 164 3.44 14.05 13.27
CA ASP A 164 3.40 15.24 12.42
C ASP A 164 4.37 16.33 12.92
N ALA A 165 4.52 16.44 14.25
CA ALA A 165 5.50 17.32 14.88
C ALA A 165 6.95 16.82 14.64
N LEU A 166 7.17 15.51 14.75
CA LEU A 166 8.48 14.90 14.50
C LEU A 166 8.92 15.04 13.05
N SER A 167 7.97 14.91 12.12
CA SER A 167 8.24 15.02 10.67
C SER A 167 8.80 16.38 10.27
N ILE A 168 8.25 17.46 10.84
CA ILE A 168 8.69 18.83 10.54
C ILE A 168 9.85 19.29 11.42
N ALA A 169 10.15 18.60 12.52
CA ALA A 169 11.13 19.05 13.51
C ALA A 169 12.52 19.42 12.93
N PRO A 170 13.15 18.64 12.03
CA PRO A 170 14.44 19.02 11.45
C PRO A 170 14.36 20.32 10.64
N ILE A 171 13.29 20.48 9.87
CA ILE A 171 13.05 21.63 9.00
C ILE A 171 12.75 22.87 9.84
N ALA A 172 11.87 22.73 10.84
CA ALA A 172 11.56 23.79 11.79
C ALA A 172 12.83 24.28 12.49
N ALA A 173 13.68 23.35 12.91
CA ALA A 173 14.93 23.66 13.57
C ALA A 173 15.93 24.39 12.67
N VAL A 174 16.10 23.95 11.41
CA VAL A 174 16.95 24.63 10.43
C VAL A 174 16.45 26.04 10.14
N LYS A 175 15.14 26.22 9.98
CA LYS A 175 14.52 27.52 9.67
C LYS A 175 14.39 28.42 10.90
N GLY A 176 14.72 27.93 12.10
CA GLY A 176 14.53 28.68 13.34
C GLY A 176 13.05 28.95 13.65
N MET A 177 12.15 28.07 13.21
CA MET A 177 10.72 28.13 13.53
C MET A 177 10.47 27.35 14.83
N PRO A 178 9.80 27.94 15.83
CA PRO A 178 9.38 27.20 17.00
C PRO A 178 8.17 26.30 16.67
N ILE A 179 8.07 25.18 17.38
CA ILE A 179 6.92 24.26 17.30
C ILE A 179 6.01 24.55 18.49
N LEU A 180 4.83 25.09 18.20
CA LEU A 180 3.76 25.34 19.15
C LEU A 180 2.79 24.15 19.11
N LEU A 181 2.51 23.58 20.28
CA LEU A 181 1.59 22.46 20.39
C LEU A 181 0.16 22.94 20.63
N THR A 182 -0.80 22.19 20.10
CA THR A 182 -2.24 22.41 20.33
C THR A 182 -2.97 21.09 20.51
N ASN A 183 -4.14 21.10 21.16
CA ASN A 183 -5.10 20.01 21.01
C ASN A 183 -5.85 20.17 19.67
N LYS A 184 -6.68 19.18 19.34
CA LYS A 184 -7.48 19.18 18.10
C LYS A 184 -8.41 20.40 17.94
N TYR A 185 -8.91 20.97 19.03
CA TYR A 185 -10.08 21.85 19.03
C TYR A 185 -9.78 23.32 19.33
N ALA A 186 -8.72 23.67 20.05
CA ALA A 186 -8.46 25.07 20.37
C ALA A 186 -6.98 25.33 20.67
N LEU A 187 -6.49 26.48 20.18
CA LEU A 187 -5.23 27.06 20.65
C LEU A 187 -5.43 27.56 22.09
N SER A 188 -4.43 27.36 22.95
CA SER A 188 -4.44 27.97 24.28
C SER A 188 -4.36 29.49 24.17
N SER A 189 -4.89 30.22 25.16
CA SER A 189 -4.89 31.69 25.17
C SER A 189 -3.48 32.27 24.99
N GLY A 190 -2.47 31.67 25.65
CA GLY A 190 -1.07 32.07 25.52
C GLY A 190 -0.52 31.86 24.11
N VAL A 191 -0.86 30.74 23.46
CA VAL A 191 -0.44 30.48 22.08
C VAL A 191 -1.12 31.46 21.11
N LYS A 192 -2.41 31.75 21.28
CA LYS A 192 -3.12 32.77 20.48
C LYS A 192 -2.45 34.13 20.58
N GLN A 193 -2.14 34.58 21.80
CA GLN A 193 -1.47 35.87 22.03
C GLN A 193 -0.07 35.91 21.40
N TYR A 194 0.68 34.82 21.50
CA TYR A 194 2.01 34.73 20.88
C TYR A 194 1.93 34.83 19.35
N LEU A 195 0.96 34.14 18.73
CA LEU A 195 0.75 34.16 17.28
C LEU A 195 0.37 35.54 16.75
N GLN A 196 -0.34 36.37 17.52
CA GLN A 196 -0.63 37.77 17.14
C GLN A 196 0.63 38.63 16.96
N SER A 197 1.72 38.27 17.65
CA SER A 197 3.01 38.94 17.52
C SER A 197 3.96 38.30 16.50
N SER A 198 3.57 37.17 15.91
CA SER A 198 4.36 36.48 14.90
C SER A 198 4.30 37.21 13.56
N LYS A 199 5.46 37.36 12.92
CA LYS A 199 5.61 38.07 11.64
C LYS A 199 5.73 37.14 10.44
N GLY A 200 5.86 35.83 10.67
CA GLY A 200 6.08 34.84 9.63
C GLY A 200 4.90 33.90 9.44
N LYS A 201 4.98 33.10 8.38
CA LYS A 201 3.96 32.13 8.02
C LYS A 201 3.78 31.04 9.08
N SER A 202 2.54 30.64 9.33
CA SER A 202 2.22 29.49 10.18
C SER A 202 2.13 28.20 9.36
N TYR A 203 2.88 27.18 9.74
CA TYR A 203 2.77 25.85 9.14
C TYR A 203 2.00 24.92 10.07
N VAL A 204 0.81 24.50 9.64
CA VAL A 204 -0.04 23.58 10.40
C VAL A 204 0.24 22.16 9.93
N THR A 205 0.89 21.33 10.74
CA THR A 205 1.25 19.96 10.37
C THR A 205 0.26 18.96 10.92
N GLY A 206 -0.34 18.17 10.01
CA GLY A 206 -1.41 17.23 10.28
C GLY A 206 -2.72 17.57 9.56
N GLY A 207 -3.46 16.53 9.20
CA GLY A 207 -4.77 16.65 8.56
C GLY A 207 -5.86 17.21 9.49
N ILE A 208 -7.04 17.48 8.94
CA ILE A 208 -8.20 18.00 9.70
C ILE A 208 -8.65 17.08 10.84
N GLY A 209 -8.32 15.78 10.74
CA GLY A 209 -8.61 14.79 11.79
C GLY A 209 -7.78 14.99 13.06
N VAL A 210 -6.59 15.60 12.95
CA VAL A 210 -5.60 15.80 14.02
C VAL A 210 -5.62 17.24 14.53
N ILE A 211 -5.70 18.22 13.63
CA ILE A 211 -5.84 19.65 13.96
C ILE A 211 -7.07 20.18 13.22
N GLY A 212 -8.12 20.54 13.96
CA GLY A 212 -9.39 21.00 13.39
C GLY A 212 -9.27 22.27 12.56
N THR A 213 -10.28 22.54 11.72
CA THR A 213 -10.34 23.75 10.90
C THR A 213 -10.50 25.02 11.74
N ASN A 214 -11.14 24.90 12.89
CA ASN A 214 -11.29 25.97 13.87
C ASN A 214 -9.96 26.50 14.41
N ILE A 215 -8.88 25.71 14.43
CA ILE A 215 -7.54 26.22 14.72
C ILE A 215 -7.04 27.13 13.60
N THR A 216 -7.24 26.71 12.34
CA THR A 216 -6.78 27.45 11.18
C THR A 216 -7.61 28.71 10.89
N ASP A 217 -8.87 28.73 11.31
CA ASP A 217 -9.74 29.91 11.21
C ASP A 217 -9.24 31.07 12.09
N GLU A 218 -8.39 30.78 13.08
CA GLU A 218 -7.75 31.77 13.94
C GLU A 218 -6.38 32.26 13.42
N LEU A 219 -5.93 31.78 12.25
CA LEU A 219 -4.62 32.10 11.67
C LEU A 219 -4.77 32.97 10.41
N ASN A 220 -3.96 34.03 10.32
CA ASN A 220 -4.03 34.97 9.18
C ASN A 220 -3.27 34.48 7.93
N ASP A 221 -2.03 34.02 8.07
CA ASP A 221 -1.21 33.47 6.98
C ASP A 221 -0.70 32.08 7.39
N PHE A 222 -1.34 31.04 6.86
CA PHE A 222 -0.96 29.66 7.16
C PHE A 222 -0.91 28.76 5.92
N LYS A 223 -0.16 27.68 6.04
CA LYS A 223 -0.22 26.54 5.14
C LYS A 223 -0.37 25.26 5.94
N ARG A 224 -1.42 24.50 5.65
CA ARG A 224 -1.61 23.17 6.21
C ARG A 224 -0.89 22.13 5.37
N ILE A 225 -0.18 21.22 6.02
CA ILE A 225 0.52 20.10 5.39
C ILE A 225 0.10 18.83 6.14
N GLY A 226 -0.71 17.99 5.50
CA GLY A 226 -1.23 16.75 6.10
C GLY A 226 -1.56 15.70 5.04
N GLY A 227 -1.30 14.44 5.39
CA GLY A 227 -1.65 13.25 4.62
C GLY A 227 -2.75 12.43 5.29
N MET A 228 -3.11 11.31 4.65
CA MET A 228 -4.04 10.31 5.17
C MET A 228 -3.49 9.60 6.41
N ASP A 229 -2.16 9.48 6.49
CA ASP A 229 -1.45 8.94 7.64
C ASP A 229 -0.18 9.76 7.97
N ARG A 230 0.57 9.30 8.98
CA ARG A 230 1.80 9.95 9.46
C ARG A 230 2.94 9.93 8.44
N TYR A 231 2.98 8.93 7.57
CA TYR A 231 4.04 8.72 6.60
C TYR A 231 3.79 9.60 5.37
N GLU A 232 2.54 9.69 4.91
CA GLU A 232 2.15 10.64 3.87
C GLU A 232 2.30 12.09 4.35
N THR A 233 2.01 12.37 5.64
CA THR A 233 2.29 13.69 6.23
C THR A 233 3.80 13.99 6.23
N ASN A 234 4.63 13.03 6.63
CA ASN A 234 6.10 13.15 6.57
C ASN A 234 6.58 13.44 5.14
N GLN A 235 6.07 12.70 4.16
CA GLN A 235 6.35 12.91 2.75
C GLN A 235 6.00 14.32 2.29
N LYS A 236 4.76 14.79 2.51
CA LYS A 236 4.31 16.11 2.07
C LYS A 236 5.11 17.24 2.71
N ILE A 237 5.56 17.06 3.96
CA ILE A 237 6.46 17.99 4.63
C ILE A 237 7.82 18.03 3.92
N VAL A 238 8.44 16.89 3.67
CA VAL A 238 9.74 16.83 2.99
C VAL A 238 9.66 17.41 1.57
N GLU A 239 8.56 17.17 0.85
CA GLU A 239 8.31 17.72 -0.48
C GLU A 239 8.14 19.24 -0.47
N GLU A 240 7.37 19.78 0.47
CA GLU A 240 7.17 21.22 0.59
C GLU A 240 8.49 21.98 0.70
N PHE A 241 9.44 21.43 1.46
CA PHE A 241 10.72 22.05 1.74
C PHE A 241 11.86 21.46 0.92
N SER A 242 11.58 20.72 -0.16
CA SER A 242 12.60 19.96 -0.90
C SER A 242 13.73 20.81 -1.47
N ASN A 243 13.46 22.08 -1.77
CA ASN A 243 14.45 23.00 -2.32
C ASN A 243 15.33 23.65 -1.23
N GLU A 244 15.00 23.44 0.05
CA GLU A 244 15.64 24.07 1.20
C GLU A 244 16.41 23.07 2.07
N ILE A 245 16.25 21.77 1.80
CA ILE A 245 16.90 20.67 2.54
C ILE A 245 17.96 19.97 1.70
N ASN A 246 18.98 19.46 2.38
CA ASN A 246 20.07 18.69 1.81
C ASN A 246 19.73 17.19 1.79
N PHE A 247 19.51 16.66 0.58
CA PHE A 247 19.27 15.23 0.37
C PHE A 247 20.53 14.38 0.32
N ASN A 248 21.74 14.96 0.42
CA ASN A 248 22.99 14.20 0.37
C ASN A 248 23.11 13.20 1.53
N SER A 249 22.57 13.56 2.70
CA SER A 249 22.38 12.64 3.82
C SER A 249 20.90 12.55 4.11
N ILE A 250 20.37 11.37 4.40
CA ILE A 250 18.96 11.16 4.76
C ILE A 250 18.90 10.41 6.10
N TYR A 251 18.16 10.95 7.06
CA TYR A 251 17.90 10.25 8.32
C TYR A 251 16.62 9.44 8.22
N ILE A 252 16.63 8.21 8.73
CA ILE A 252 15.47 7.29 8.71
C ILE A 252 15.16 6.89 10.15
N SER A 253 13.91 6.99 10.58
CA SER A 253 13.44 6.46 11.86
C SER A 253 12.07 5.80 11.71
N THR A 254 11.69 5.01 12.70
CA THR A 254 10.33 4.47 12.76
C THR A 254 9.32 5.58 13.00
N GLY A 255 8.16 5.48 12.35
CA GLY A 255 7.01 6.33 12.64
C GLY A 255 6.28 5.92 13.92
N GLU A 256 6.71 4.87 14.61
CA GLU A 256 6.17 4.37 15.89
C GLU A 256 7.24 4.51 16.98
N GLY A 257 6.88 4.65 18.27
CA GLY A 257 7.90 4.66 19.33
C GLY A 257 8.92 5.81 19.22
N TYR A 258 8.43 7.04 19.26
CA TYR A 258 9.02 8.32 18.84
C TYR A 258 10.39 8.77 19.41
N ALA A 259 10.97 8.01 20.32
CA ALA A 259 12.15 8.43 21.07
C ALA A 259 13.39 8.60 20.17
N ASP A 260 13.57 7.69 19.21
CA ASP A 260 14.71 7.71 18.29
C ASP A 260 14.59 8.87 17.29
N ALA A 261 13.39 9.12 16.77
CA ALA A 261 13.07 10.25 15.90
C ALA A 261 13.30 11.60 16.61
N LEU A 262 12.95 11.70 17.89
CA LEU A 262 13.08 12.91 18.69
C LEU A 262 14.55 13.36 18.81
N SER A 263 15.44 12.48 19.27
CA SER A 263 16.87 12.78 19.36
C SER A 263 17.55 12.90 18.00
N GLY A 264 17.14 12.07 17.02
CA GLY A 264 17.65 12.10 15.66
C GLY A 264 17.23 13.32 14.84
N SER A 265 16.10 13.94 15.14
CA SER A 265 15.61 15.13 14.41
C SER A 265 16.60 16.30 14.47
N VAL A 266 17.30 16.47 15.59
CA VAL A 266 18.30 17.53 15.77
C VAL A 266 19.61 17.17 15.07
N ALA A 267 19.99 15.89 15.05
CA ALA A 267 21.12 15.42 14.26
C ALA A 267 20.87 15.65 12.75
N ALA A 268 19.65 15.38 12.28
CA ALA A 268 19.22 15.70 10.92
C ALA A 268 19.27 17.21 10.65
N ALA A 269 18.72 18.03 11.55
CA ALA A 269 18.79 19.50 11.46
C ALA A 269 20.23 20.03 11.43
N LYS A 270 21.18 19.39 12.12
CA LYS A 270 22.59 19.81 12.16
C LYS A 270 23.19 19.88 10.76
N VAL A 271 22.89 18.90 9.90
CA VAL A 271 23.39 18.80 8.53
C VAL A 271 22.38 19.25 7.47
N ASN A 272 21.32 19.94 7.89
CA ASN A 272 20.20 20.36 7.04
C ASN A 272 19.54 19.21 6.27
N SER A 273 19.40 18.05 6.91
CA SER A 273 18.87 16.83 6.29
C SER A 273 17.41 16.56 6.73
N PRO A 274 16.58 15.94 5.88
CA PRO A 274 15.26 15.47 6.31
C PRO A 274 15.34 14.27 7.25
N LEU A 275 14.29 14.11 8.06
CA LEU A 275 13.99 12.89 8.80
C LEU A 275 12.81 12.18 8.13
N ILE A 276 13.06 10.98 7.62
CA ILE A 276 12.06 10.13 6.97
C ILE A 276 11.51 9.13 7.99
N LEU A 277 10.18 9.08 8.10
CA LEU A 277 9.49 8.11 8.95
C LEU A 277 9.10 6.88 8.12
N THR A 278 9.27 5.67 8.67
CA THR A 278 8.88 4.40 8.04
C THR A 278 8.16 3.47 9.01
N ASN A 279 7.28 2.61 8.51
CA ASN A 279 6.72 1.46 9.24
C ASN A 279 7.41 0.13 8.86
N GLY A 280 8.43 0.19 8.01
CA GLY A 280 9.09 -0.98 7.45
C GLY A 280 8.40 -1.62 6.24
N ASN A 281 7.30 -1.05 5.74
CA ASN A 281 6.58 -1.55 4.57
C ASN A 281 6.81 -0.66 3.33
N ILE A 282 6.97 -1.30 2.17
CA ILE A 282 7.25 -0.71 0.82
C ILE A 282 6.14 0.24 0.34
N SER A 283 4.92 0.07 0.87
CA SER A 283 3.70 0.68 0.33
C SER A 283 3.63 2.20 0.43
N ILE A 284 4.31 2.81 1.41
CA ILE A 284 4.09 4.23 1.75
C ILE A 284 5.23 5.13 1.24
N THR A 285 6.14 4.54 0.46
CA THR A 285 7.47 5.11 0.21
C THR A 285 7.80 5.30 -1.27
N LYS A 286 6.81 5.53 -2.15
CA LYS A 286 7.04 5.49 -3.61
C LYS A 286 6.65 6.73 -4.44
N THR A 287 6.18 7.84 -3.85
CA THR A 287 5.83 9.04 -4.63
C THR A 287 6.63 10.29 -4.23
N GLY A 288 6.81 11.23 -5.17
CA GLY A 288 7.43 12.54 -4.98
C GLY A 288 8.88 12.55 -4.49
N PHE A 289 9.15 12.82 -3.19
CA PHE A 289 10.53 13.04 -2.66
C PHE A 289 11.49 11.87 -2.90
N TYR A 290 10.97 10.65 -3.05
CA TYR A 290 11.75 9.46 -3.39
C TYR A 290 12.51 9.58 -4.73
N SER A 291 12.09 10.49 -5.62
CA SER A 291 12.87 10.84 -6.83
C SER A 291 14.21 11.55 -6.52
N LYS A 292 14.36 12.09 -5.30
CA LYS A 292 15.59 12.73 -4.82
C LYS A 292 16.48 11.78 -4.00
N ILE A 293 15.94 10.66 -3.50
CA ILE A 293 16.72 9.61 -2.81
C ILE A 293 17.92 9.07 -3.62
N PRO A 294 17.85 8.89 -4.96
CA PRO A 294 19.02 8.49 -5.76
C PRO A 294 20.22 9.43 -5.66
N SER A 295 19.99 10.68 -5.26
CA SER A 295 21.06 11.68 -5.09
C SER A 295 21.69 11.65 -3.69
N ALA A 296 21.17 10.84 -2.77
CA ALA A 296 21.74 10.69 -1.44
C ALA A 296 23.01 9.82 -1.48
N SER A 297 24.07 10.28 -0.82
CA SER A 297 25.32 9.53 -0.67
C SER A 297 25.39 8.74 0.65
N GLU A 298 24.55 9.10 1.63
CA GLU A 298 24.54 8.47 2.95
C GLU A 298 23.14 8.38 3.56
N PHE A 299 22.83 7.23 4.15
CA PHE A 299 21.61 7.00 4.91
C PHE A 299 21.95 6.70 6.37
N ARG A 300 21.30 7.41 7.27
CA ARG A 300 21.53 7.35 8.72
C ARG A 300 20.29 6.82 9.41
N VAL A 301 20.33 5.55 9.78
CA VAL A 301 19.21 4.82 10.36
C VAL A 301 19.22 4.99 11.87
N LEU A 302 18.11 5.45 12.43
CA LEU A 302 17.94 5.74 13.85
C LEU A 302 17.16 4.60 14.51
N GLY A 303 17.78 3.97 15.49
CA GLY A 303 17.23 2.82 16.21
C GLY A 303 17.79 1.47 15.75
N GLY A 304 17.53 0.45 16.57
CA GLY A 304 17.91 -0.94 16.29
C GLY A 304 17.10 -1.58 15.17
N GLU A 305 17.50 -2.78 14.72
CA GLU A 305 16.81 -3.51 13.65
C GLU A 305 15.38 -3.94 14.03
N ALA A 306 15.08 -4.04 15.33
CA ALA A 306 13.74 -4.35 15.81
C ALA A 306 12.70 -3.25 15.52
N VAL A 307 13.15 -1.99 15.37
CA VAL A 307 12.28 -0.84 15.10
C VAL A 307 12.42 -0.32 13.67
N VAL A 308 13.59 -0.47 13.06
CA VAL A 308 13.82 -0.18 11.64
C VAL A 308 14.67 -1.30 11.03
N SER A 309 14.01 -2.28 10.42
CA SER A 309 14.66 -3.47 9.86
C SER A 309 15.64 -3.12 8.73
N LYS A 310 16.59 -4.02 8.46
CA LYS A 310 17.50 -3.86 7.32
C LYS A 310 16.73 -3.78 5.99
N GLU A 311 15.74 -4.64 5.83
CA GLU A 311 14.85 -4.68 4.66
C GLU A 311 14.06 -3.37 4.49
N ALA A 312 13.56 -2.77 5.58
CA ALA A 312 12.89 -1.48 5.55
C ALA A 312 13.79 -0.39 4.96
N VAL A 313 15.08 -0.41 5.33
CA VAL A 313 16.07 0.53 4.82
C VAL A 313 16.36 0.21 3.35
N GLU A 314 16.65 -1.04 3.01
CA GLU A 314 16.90 -1.46 1.63
C GLU A 314 15.75 -1.06 0.69
N ASN A 315 14.50 -1.26 1.11
CA ASN A 315 13.31 -0.84 0.37
C ASN A 315 13.21 0.68 0.15
N LEU A 316 13.70 1.49 1.09
CA LEU A 316 13.85 2.94 0.92
C LEU A 316 15.00 3.30 -0.03
N LEU A 317 16.06 2.47 -0.08
CA LEU A 317 17.26 2.66 -0.89
C LEU A 317 17.11 2.20 -2.34
N VAL A 318 16.14 1.32 -2.64
CA VAL A 318 15.91 0.86 -4.01
C VAL A 318 15.37 2.02 -4.85
N ASN A 319 16.29 2.68 -5.55
CA ASN A 319 16.04 3.18 -6.88
C ASN A 319 16.94 2.42 -7.85
N LYS A 320 16.40 1.36 -8.43
CA LYS A 320 16.90 0.86 -9.70
C LYS A 320 15.70 0.51 -10.57
N ALA A 321 15.54 1.36 -11.59
CA ALA A 321 14.44 1.46 -12.54
C ALA A 321 13.19 2.15 -11.97
N GLU A 322 12.57 3.02 -12.79
CA GLU A 322 11.10 3.06 -12.81
C GLU A 322 10.62 1.61 -12.65
N SER A 323 9.67 1.33 -11.75
CA SER A 323 8.99 0.04 -11.79
C SER A 323 8.76 -0.32 -13.26
N SER A 324 9.45 -1.36 -13.76
CA SER A 324 9.29 -1.80 -15.15
C SER A 324 7.84 -2.18 -15.40
N PHE A 325 7.14 -2.52 -14.31
CA PHE A 325 5.72 -2.75 -14.25
C PHE A 325 4.92 -1.42 -14.23
N LYS A 326 4.03 -1.25 -15.21
CA LYS A 326 3.06 -0.15 -15.31
C LYS A 326 1.67 -0.72 -15.60
N LEU A 327 0.66 -0.24 -14.89
CA LEU A 327 -0.74 -0.61 -15.14
C LEU A 327 -1.28 0.06 -16.42
N GLY A 328 -2.41 -0.44 -16.92
CA GLY A 328 -3.10 0.21 -18.05
C GLY A 328 -3.51 1.66 -17.76
N ASP A 329 -3.88 1.97 -16.52
CA ASP A 329 -4.26 3.31 -16.08
C ASP A 329 -3.07 4.25 -15.85
N ASP A 330 -1.89 3.74 -15.50
CA ASP A 330 -0.63 4.50 -15.50
C ASP A 330 -0.28 4.99 -16.92
N LEU A 331 -0.65 4.20 -17.94
CA LEU A 331 -0.29 4.43 -19.34
C LEU A 331 -1.36 5.23 -20.10
N LEU A 332 -2.60 5.27 -19.62
CA LEU A 332 -3.72 5.89 -20.33
C LEU A 332 -3.41 7.34 -20.73
N ILE A 333 -3.01 8.19 -19.79
CA ILE A 333 -2.77 9.61 -20.08
C ILE A 333 -1.43 9.82 -20.79
N SER A 334 -0.41 9.06 -20.40
CA SER A 334 0.97 9.27 -20.85
C SER A 334 1.23 8.76 -22.26
N LYS A 335 0.59 7.66 -22.68
CA LYS A 335 0.87 6.98 -23.95
C LYS A 335 -0.37 6.75 -24.82
N TYR A 336 -1.56 6.67 -24.22
CA TYR A 336 -2.80 6.30 -24.92
C TYR A 336 -3.90 7.35 -24.82
N SER A 337 -3.54 8.62 -24.58
CA SER A 337 -4.53 9.69 -24.33
C SER A 337 -5.41 9.97 -25.55
N ASN A 338 -4.92 9.67 -26.75
CA ASN A 338 -5.67 9.72 -28.00
C ASN A 338 -6.94 8.84 -27.98
N LEU A 339 -7.01 7.82 -27.13
CA LEU A 339 -8.20 6.98 -26.99
C LEU A 339 -9.38 7.73 -26.38
N ILE A 340 -9.14 8.75 -25.55
CA ILE A 340 -10.17 9.49 -24.80
C ILE A 340 -10.21 11.00 -25.11
N LYS A 341 -9.15 11.55 -25.72
CA LYS A 341 -9.05 12.99 -26.02
C LYS A 341 -10.24 13.47 -26.87
N GLY A 342 -10.88 14.55 -26.41
CA GLY A 342 -12.05 15.16 -27.03
C GLY A 342 -13.36 14.39 -26.85
N LYS A 343 -13.37 13.28 -26.09
CA LYS A 343 -14.55 12.41 -25.92
C LYS A 343 -15.22 12.60 -24.56
N ASN A 344 -16.51 12.28 -24.52
CA ASN A 344 -17.24 12.06 -23.28
C ASN A 344 -17.00 10.63 -22.78
N VAL A 345 -16.37 10.52 -21.62
CA VAL A 345 -15.94 9.26 -21.00
C VAL A 345 -16.98 8.80 -19.99
N GLY A 346 -17.40 7.54 -20.10
CA GLY A 346 -18.08 6.79 -19.04
C GLY A 346 -17.10 5.82 -18.41
N LEU A 347 -16.93 5.87 -17.08
CA LEU A 347 -15.95 5.03 -16.39
C LEU A 347 -16.65 3.90 -15.62
N VAL A 348 -16.35 2.66 -15.99
CA VAL A 348 -16.72 1.45 -15.24
C VAL A 348 -15.59 1.14 -14.26
N THR A 349 -15.83 1.38 -12.97
CA THR A 349 -14.78 1.27 -11.94
C THR A 349 -15.36 1.01 -10.55
N ASN A 350 -14.46 0.78 -9.59
CA ASN A 350 -14.74 0.75 -8.16
C ASN A 350 -13.48 1.22 -7.39
N GLN A 351 -13.40 0.97 -6.09
CA GLN A 351 -12.29 1.37 -5.23
C GLN A 351 -10.93 0.82 -5.66
N THR A 352 -10.90 -0.26 -6.44
CA THR A 352 -9.66 -0.85 -6.96
C THR A 352 -9.11 -0.14 -8.19
N GLY A 353 -9.90 0.75 -8.81
CA GLY A 353 -9.51 1.61 -9.93
C GLY A 353 -8.56 2.71 -9.48
N VAL A 354 -7.34 2.32 -9.10
CA VAL A 354 -6.23 3.19 -8.73
C VAL A 354 -4.98 2.80 -9.50
N ASN A 355 -4.18 3.81 -9.85
CA ASN A 355 -2.91 3.61 -10.56
C ASN A 355 -1.81 3.09 -9.63
N SER A 356 -0.60 2.86 -10.15
CA SER A 356 0.54 2.35 -9.35
C SER A 356 0.93 3.22 -8.15
N ARG A 357 0.45 4.47 -8.12
CA ARG A 357 0.66 5.45 -7.06
C ARG A 357 -0.53 5.56 -6.08
N GLY A 358 -1.56 4.74 -6.26
CA GLY A 358 -2.77 4.76 -5.44
C GLY A 358 -3.74 5.90 -5.78
N VAL A 359 -3.55 6.62 -6.89
CA VAL A 359 -4.45 7.69 -7.31
C VAL A 359 -5.63 7.11 -8.08
N SER A 360 -6.86 7.45 -7.69
CA SER A 360 -8.08 6.95 -8.34
C SER A 360 -8.17 7.36 -9.81
N THR A 361 -8.59 6.42 -10.66
CA THR A 361 -8.90 6.66 -12.07
C THR A 361 -10.05 7.66 -12.25
N VAL A 362 -10.98 7.73 -11.28
CA VAL A 362 -12.00 8.79 -11.23
C VAL A 362 -11.33 10.17 -11.14
N ASP A 363 -10.35 10.31 -10.24
CA ASP A 363 -9.63 11.57 -10.04
C ASP A 363 -8.72 11.91 -11.23
N ILE A 364 -8.04 10.91 -11.80
CA ILE A 364 -7.20 11.08 -13.00
C ILE A 364 -8.05 11.63 -14.15
N LEU A 365 -9.20 11.02 -14.43
CA LEU A 365 -10.05 11.42 -15.55
C LEU A 365 -10.80 12.73 -15.29
N SER A 366 -11.24 12.99 -14.05
CA SER A 366 -11.90 14.26 -13.71
C SER A 366 -10.98 15.48 -13.82
N ASN A 367 -9.66 15.29 -13.63
CA ASN A 367 -8.65 16.35 -13.75
C ASN A 367 -8.00 16.43 -15.14
N TYR A 368 -8.35 15.52 -16.07
CA TYR A 368 -7.79 15.51 -17.40
C TYR A 368 -8.58 16.45 -18.33
N GLY A 369 -8.12 17.69 -18.48
CA GLY A 369 -8.84 18.76 -19.19
C GLY A 369 -9.11 18.53 -20.69
N ASP A 370 -8.48 17.52 -21.30
CA ASP A 370 -8.60 17.17 -22.71
C ASP A 370 -9.73 16.14 -22.97
N ALA A 371 -10.40 15.61 -21.94
CA ALA A 371 -11.58 14.75 -22.06
C ALA A 371 -12.61 15.12 -20.99
N LYS A 372 -13.86 14.62 -21.12
CA LYS A 372 -14.92 14.92 -20.15
C LYS A 372 -15.45 13.65 -19.50
N LEU A 373 -15.23 13.48 -18.21
CA LEU A 373 -15.89 12.42 -17.42
C LEU A 373 -17.38 12.76 -17.24
N THR A 374 -18.28 11.89 -17.70
CA THR A 374 -19.73 12.17 -17.77
C THR A 374 -20.60 11.23 -16.96
N ALA A 375 -20.13 10.03 -16.67
CA ALA A 375 -20.86 9.05 -15.86
C ALA A 375 -19.87 8.05 -15.24
N LEU A 376 -20.25 7.53 -14.07
CA LEU A 376 -19.60 6.40 -13.42
C LEU A 376 -20.55 5.19 -13.44
N PHE A 377 -19.98 4.00 -13.58
CA PHE A 377 -20.70 2.74 -13.60
C PHE A 377 -20.08 1.80 -12.57
N ALA A 378 -20.82 1.54 -11.50
CA ALA A 378 -20.35 0.74 -10.37
C ALA A 378 -20.81 -0.73 -10.52
N PRO A 379 -19.93 -1.72 -10.34
CA PRO A 379 -20.28 -3.14 -10.39
C PRO A 379 -21.00 -3.59 -9.10
N GLU A 380 -21.03 -4.90 -8.85
CA GLU A 380 -21.31 -5.46 -7.52
C GLU A 380 -20.42 -4.79 -6.44
N HIS A 381 -20.95 -4.63 -5.22
CA HIS A 381 -20.33 -3.91 -4.09
C HIS A 381 -20.29 -2.37 -4.18
N GLY A 382 -20.69 -1.79 -5.32
CA GLY A 382 -20.73 -0.34 -5.52
C GLY A 382 -19.36 0.27 -5.80
N ILE A 383 -19.28 1.61 -5.84
CA ILE A 383 -18.06 2.29 -6.26
C ILE A 383 -16.96 2.30 -5.18
N ASP A 384 -17.33 2.14 -3.91
CA ASP A 384 -16.39 2.13 -2.77
C ASP A 384 -16.12 0.72 -2.22
N GLY A 385 -16.78 -0.30 -2.77
CA GLY A 385 -16.57 -1.71 -2.43
C GLY A 385 -17.08 -2.13 -1.05
N LYS A 386 -17.93 -1.34 -0.40
CA LYS A 386 -18.37 -1.60 0.98
C LYS A 386 -19.66 -2.40 1.09
N ALA A 387 -20.49 -2.45 0.04
CA ALA A 387 -21.74 -3.21 0.09
C ALA A 387 -21.46 -4.72 0.11
N LYS A 388 -22.28 -5.51 0.81
CA LYS A 388 -22.07 -6.97 0.93
C LYS A 388 -22.37 -7.67 -0.40
N ALA A 389 -21.88 -8.90 -0.55
CA ALA A 389 -22.21 -9.74 -1.70
C ALA A 389 -23.74 -9.95 -1.77
N GLY A 390 -24.32 -9.77 -2.96
CA GLY A 390 -25.77 -9.83 -3.15
C GLY A 390 -26.55 -8.56 -2.78
N ASP A 391 -25.94 -7.58 -2.09
CA ASP A 391 -26.64 -6.32 -1.75
C ASP A 391 -26.77 -5.40 -2.97
N TYR A 392 -27.95 -4.79 -3.12
CA TYR A 392 -28.20 -3.82 -4.18
C TYR A 392 -27.83 -2.40 -3.72
N VAL A 393 -26.95 -1.74 -4.47
CA VAL A 393 -26.65 -0.30 -4.34
C VAL A 393 -27.42 0.45 -5.42
N LYS A 394 -28.22 1.46 -5.04
CA LYS A 394 -28.98 2.29 -5.97
C LYS A 394 -28.09 3.27 -6.72
N SER A 395 -28.47 3.61 -7.95
CA SER A 395 -27.86 4.72 -8.70
C SER A 395 -28.08 6.06 -7.99
N TYR A 396 -27.12 6.98 -8.09
CA TYR A 396 -27.16 8.30 -7.45
C TYR A 396 -26.39 9.34 -8.26
N THR A 397 -26.34 10.60 -7.79
CA THR A 397 -25.48 11.64 -8.37
C THR A 397 -24.30 11.88 -7.45
N ASP A 398 -23.08 11.80 -7.98
CA ASP A 398 -21.86 12.06 -7.23
C ASP A 398 -21.86 13.50 -6.69
N GLU A 399 -21.65 13.68 -5.38
CA GLU A 399 -21.78 14.98 -4.75
C GLU A 399 -20.68 15.96 -5.17
N ARG A 400 -19.48 15.47 -5.48
CA ARG A 400 -18.32 16.29 -5.83
C ARG A 400 -18.30 16.63 -7.31
N LEU A 401 -18.50 15.62 -8.15
CA LEU A 401 -18.38 15.70 -9.60
C LEU A 401 -19.68 16.12 -10.29
N LYS A 402 -20.83 16.01 -9.60
CA LYS A 402 -22.16 16.31 -10.13
C LYS A 402 -22.51 15.51 -11.41
N ILE A 403 -21.99 14.28 -11.50
CA ILE A 403 -22.28 13.33 -12.58
C ILE A 403 -23.05 12.11 -12.03
N PRO A 404 -23.83 11.40 -12.86
CA PRO A 404 -24.50 10.18 -12.43
C PRO A 404 -23.51 9.05 -12.11
N VAL A 405 -23.84 8.28 -11.08
CA VAL A 405 -23.25 6.98 -10.74
C VAL A 405 -24.33 5.92 -10.92
N TYR A 406 -24.18 5.08 -11.94
CA TYR A 406 -25.12 4.02 -12.27
C TYR A 406 -24.68 2.69 -11.63
N SER A 407 -25.62 2.00 -11.00
CA SER A 407 -25.42 0.64 -10.52
C SER A 407 -25.57 -0.36 -11.67
N LEU A 408 -24.56 -1.21 -11.86
CA LEU A 408 -24.57 -2.34 -12.79
C LEU A 408 -24.80 -3.67 -12.06
N TYR A 409 -25.59 -3.63 -10.98
CA TYR A 409 -25.97 -4.80 -10.19
C TYR A 409 -27.49 -4.84 -9.94
N GLY A 410 -28.01 -6.00 -9.51
CA GLY A 410 -29.45 -6.21 -9.37
C GLY A 410 -30.17 -6.29 -10.73
N ASP A 411 -31.22 -5.50 -10.91
CA ASP A 411 -32.09 -5.52 -12.10
C ASP A 411 -31.39 -5.01 -13.37
N THR A 412 -30.35 -4.19 -13.23
CA THR A 412 -29.61 -3.63 -14.36
C THR A 412 -28.14 -4.02 -14.26
N ARG A 413 -27.73 -5.06 -15.00
CA ARG A 413 -26.32 -5.52 -15.06
C ARG A 413 -25.61 -5.12 -16.35
N MET A 414 -26.39 -4.78 -17.38
CA MET A 414 -25.90 -4.29 -18.67
C MET A 414 -26.31 -2.82 -18.80
N PRO A 415 -25.37 -1.90 -19.11
CA PRO A 415 -25.71 -0.51 -19.34
C PRO A 415 -26.84 -0.36 -20.37
N THR A 416 -27.82 0.50 -20.07
CA THR A 416 -28.92 0.80 -21.00
C THR A 416 -28.50 1.88 -22.00
N GLU A 417 -29.30 2.06 -23.05
CA GLU A 417 -29.08 3.14 -24.02
C GLU A 417 -29.07 4.52 -23.35
N ASP A 418 -30.04 4.77 -22.46
CA ASP A 418 -30.16 6.04 -21.72
C ASP A 418 -28.91 6.34 -20.88
N MET A 419 -28.36 5.32 -20.19
CA MET A 419 -27.14 5.48 -19.40
C MET A 419 -25.93 5.84 -20.26
N LEU A 420 -25.91 5.41 -21.53
CA LEU A 420 -24.83 5.63 -22.49
C LEU A 420 -25.09 6.80 -23.45
N SER A 421 -26.21 7.49 -23.33
CA SER A 421 -26.64 8.57 -24.24
C SER A 421 -25.61 9.71 -24.36
N LYS A 422 -24.90 10.02 -23.26
CA LYS A 422 -23.86 11.06 -23.19
C LYS A 422 -22.43 10.52 -23.20
N VAL A 423 -22.26 9.21 -23.42
CA VAL A 423 -20.95 8.54 -23.40
C VAL A 423 -20.53 8.24 -24.84
N ASP A 424 -19.33 8.64 -25.22
CA ASP A 424 -18.72 8.29 -26.51
C ASP A 424 -17.84 7.04 -26.37
N VAL A 425 -17.09 6.96 -25.26
CA VAL A 425 -16.19 5.85 -24.93
C VAL A 425 -16.43 5.38 -23.50
N LEU A 426 -16.63 4.07 -23.35
CA LEU A 426 -16.60 3.41 -22.04
C LEU A 426 -15.16 3.02 -21.71
N VAL A 427 -14.67 3.42 -20.55
CA VAL A 427 -13.38 2.98 -20.00
C VAL A 427 -13.67 1.99 -18.88
N PHE A 428 -13.07 0.80 -18.92
CA PHE A 428 -13.16 -0.21 -17.87
C PHE A 428 -11.85 -0.28 -17.11
N ASP A 429 -11.92 -0.10 -15.78
CA ASP A 429 -10.76 -0.12 -14.90
C ASP A 429 -11.10 -0.68 -13.51
N ILE A 430 -10.95 -2.00 -13.35
CA ILE A 430 -11.27 -2.74 -12.12
C ILE A 430 -10.27 -3.89 -11.94
N GLN A 431 -9.72 -4.05 -10.73
CA GLN A 431 -8.91 -5.20 -10.34
C GLN A 431 -9.80 -6.41 -10.02
N ASP A 432 -9.69 -7.43 -10.87
CA ASP A 432 -10.31 -8.75 -10.70
C ASP A 432 -9.42 -9.71 -9.87
N VAL A 433 -9.94 -10.90 -9.52
CA VAL A 433 -9.27 -11.91 -8.66
C VAL A 433 -8.83 -13.19 -9.38
N GLY A 434 -9.06 -13.32 -10.69
CA GLY A 434 -8.66 -14.49 -11.47
C GLY A 434 -9.60 -15.70 -11.37
N ALA A 435 -10.85 -15.49 -10.94
CA ALA A 435 -11.84 -16.55 -10.72
C ALA A 435 -13.13 -16.31 -11.50
N ARG A 436 -13.62 -17.33 -12.22
CA ARG A 436 -14.79 -17.24 -13.12
C ARG A 436 -16.06 -16.74 -12.43
N SER A 437 -16.26 -17.10 -11.16
CA SER A 437 -17.45 -16.72 -10.39
C SER A 437 -17.39 -15.31 -9.81
N TYR A 438 -16.24 -14.62 -9.91
CA TYR A 438 -16.11 -13.24 -9.47
C TYR A 438 -16.64 -12.29 -10.55
N THR A 439 -17.69 -11.54 -10.23
CA THR A 439 -18.62 -10.99 -11.25
C THR A 439 -18.13 -9.72 -11.95
N TYR A 440 -16.94 -9.21 -11.62
CA TYR A 440 -16.37 -8.04 -12.30
C TYR A 440 -16.10 -8.30 -13.79
N ILE A 441 -15.64 -9.51 -14.14
CA ILE A 441 -15.46 -9.91 -15.55
C ILE A 441 -16.80 -10.12 -16.27
N SER A 442 -17.87 -10.49 -15.56
CA SER A 442 -19.23 -10.52 -16.10
C SER A 442 -19.75 -9.11 -16.38
N THR A 443 -19.41 -8.14 -15.52
CA THR A 443 -19.69 -6.72 -15.75
C THR A 443 -18.96 -6.22 -16.99
N LEU A 444 -17.67 -6.56 -17.18
CA LEU A 444 -16.94 -6.25 -18.41
C LEU A 444 -17.66 -6.81 -19.65
N ASN A 445 -18.05 -8.09 -19.63
CA ASN A 445 -18.76 -8.73 -20.75
C ASN A 445 -20.07 -8.00 -21.11
N TYR A 446 -20.85 -7.59 -20.12
CA TYR A 446 -22.08 -6.84 -20.33
C TYR A 446 -21.85 -5.40 -20.80
N CYS A 447 -20.83 -4.72 -20.28
CA CYS A 447 -20.41 -3.42 -20.81
C CYS A 447 -19.97 -3.51 -22.26
N MET A 448 -19.25 -4.57 -22.65
CA MET A 448 -18.87 -4.81 -24.05
C MET A 448 -20.09 -5.08 -24.93
N LYS A 449 -21.06 -5.90 -24.48
CA LYS A 449 -22.32 -6.13 -25.21
C LYS A 449 -23.11 -4.83 -25.39
N ALA A 450 -23.16 -3.98 -24.37
CA ALA A 450 -23.82 -2.69 -24.46
C ALA A 450 -23.09 -1.76 -25.44
N ALA A 451 -21.76 -1.71 -25.37
CA ALA A 451 -20.94 -0.93 -26.30
C ALA A 451 -21.15 -1.38 -27.76
N ALA A 452 -21.16 -2.69 -28.03
CA ALA A 452 -21.46 -3.23 -29.36
C ALA A 452 -22.88 -2.85 -29.82
N LYS A 453 -23.89 -3.05 -28.96
CA LYS A 453 -25.30 -2.80 -29.26
C LYS A 453 -25.59 -1.32 -29.56
N TYR A 454 -25.00 -0.41 -28.79
CA TYR A 454 -25.25 1.03 -28.89
C TYR A 454 -24.13 1.79 -29.58
N ASN A 455 -23.29 1.08 -30.35
CA ASN A 455 -22.21 1.62 -31.18
C ASN A 455 -21.25 2.56 -30.42
N LYS A 456 -20.86 2.18 -29.21
CA LYS A 456 -19.87 2.87 -28.39
C LYS A 456 -18.51 2.20 -28.50
N GLU A 457 -17.46 2.97 -28.30
CA GLU A 457 -16.11 2.41 -28.10
C GLU A 457 -15.97 1.91 -26.66
N ILE A 458 -15.16 0.86 -26.47
CA ILE A 458 -14.79 0.39 -25.14
C ILE A 458 -13.27 0.24 -25.03
N VAL A 459 -12.70 0.85 -24.00
CA VAL A 459 -11.28 0.81 -23.67
C VAL A 459 -11.12 0.07 -22.35
N VAL A 460 -10.34 -1.02 -22.34
CA VAL A 460 -10.01 -1.75 -21.12
C VAL A 460 -8.61 -1.35 -20.68
N LEU A 461 -8.50 -0.78 -19.48
CA LEU A 461 -7.21 -0.53 -18.84
C LEU A 461 -6.78 -1.81 -18.16
N ASP A 462 -5.78 -2.48 -18.73
CA ASP A 462 -5.46 -3.83 -18.27
C ASP A 462 -4.81 -3.84 -16.88
N ARG A 463 -5.06 -4.91 -16.13
CA ARG A 463 -4.58 -5.15 -14.76
C ARG A 463 -4.10 -6.58 -14.59
N PRO A 464 -3.17 -6.86 -13.65
CA PRO A 464 -2.65 -8.20 -13.42
C PRO A 464 -3.77 -9.19 -13.10
N ASN A 465 -3.67 -10.41 -13.60
CA ASN A 465 -4.38 -11.51 -12.96
C ASN A 465 -3.64 -11.84 -11.66
N PRO A 466 -4.26 -11.74 -10.47
CA PRO A 466 -3.52 -11.93 -9.23
C PRO A 466 -2.93 -13.32 -9.04
N LEU A 467 -3.54 -14.33 -9.68
CA LEU A 467 -3.09 -15.72 -9.69
C LEU A 467 -2.04 -15.98 -10.78
N GLY A 468 -1.67 -14.96 -11.56
CA GLY A 468 -0.80 -15.05 -12.73
C GLY A 468 -1.48 -15.57 -13.99
N GLY A 469 -0.71 -15.68 -15.07
CA GLY A 469 -1.16 -16.16 -16.38
C GLY A 469 -1.00 -17.67 -16.60
N GLU A 470 -0.24 -18.35 -15.74
CA GLU A 470 0.07 -19.78 -15.88
C GLU A 470 -0.85 -20.69 -15.04
N VAL A 471 -1.45 -20.17 -13.97
CA VAL A 471 -2.35 -20.95 -13.11
C VAL A 471 -3.75 -21.03 -13.73
N LEU A 472 -4.15 -22.24 -14.10
CA LEU A 472 -5.52 -22.57 -14.51
C LEU A 472 -6.00 -23.85 -13.81
N GLY A 473 -7.31 -24.00 -13.65
CA GLY A 473 -7.86 -25.22 -13.09
C GLY A 473 -9.38 -25.24 -12.99
N GLY A 474 -9.88 -26.45 -12.74
CA GLY A 474 -11.29 -26.75 -12.57
C GLY A 474 -12.05 -26.95 -13.89
N PRO A 475 -13.30 -27.44 -13.82
CA PRO A 475 -14.16 -27.67 -14.97
C PRO A 475 -14.41 -26.40 -15.79
N VAL A 476 -14.36 -26.56 -17.12
CA VAL A 476 -14.78 -25.53 -18.08
C VAL A 476 -16.29 -25.43 -18.07
N LEU A 477 -16.80 -24.20 -18.04
CA LEU A 477 -18.22 -23.93 -18.01
C LEU A 477 -18.90 -24.40 -19.30
N GLU A 478 -20.01 -25.12 -19.16
CA GLU A 478 -20.87 -25.56 -20.27
C GLU A 478 -22.01 -24.55 -20.50
N ASP A 479 -22.48 -24.43 -21.75
CA ASP A 479 -23.43 -23.40 -22.17
C ASP A 479 -24.71 -23.37 -21.33
N LYS A 480 -25.21 -24.55 -20.95
CA LYS A 480 -26.40 -24.71 -20.09
C LYS A 480 -26.27 -23.94 -18.78
N PHE A 481 -25.07 -23.80 -18.22
CA PHE A 481 -24.82 -23.19 -16.91
C PHE A 481 -24.36 -21.73 -16.98
N LYS A 482 -24.30 -21.14 -18.19
CA LYS A 482 -23.96 -19.71 -18.36
C LYS A 482 -24.88 -18.83 -17.53
N SER A 483 -24.28 -17.95 -16.73
CA SER A 483 -25.00 -17.03 -15.84
C SER A 483 -24.11 -15.84 -15.48
N PHE A 484 -24.57 -14.96 -14.60
CA PHE A 484 -23.77 -13.81 -14.16
C PHE A 484 -22.54 -14.21 -13.32
N VAL A 485 -22.51 -15.41 -12.73
CA VAL A 485 -21.33 -15.97 -12.02
C VAL A 485 -20.52 -16.92 -12.92
N GLY A 486 -20.71 -16.82 -14.25
CA GLY A 486 -20.04 -17.66 -15.22
C GLY A 486 -20.50 -17.30 -16.63
N ILE A 487 -19.91 -16.23 -17.18
CA ILE A 487 -20.47 -15.56 -18.36
C ILE A 487 -20.05 -16.17 -19.70
N ASP A 488 -19.03 -17.02 -19.69
CA ASP A 488 -18.45 -17.64 -20.88
C ASP A 488 -17.82 -19.00 -20.58
N ASN A 489 -17.52 -19.79 -21.61
CA ASN A 489 -16.92 -21.13 -21.51
C ASN A 489 -15.43 -21.03 -21.12
N MET A 490 -15.17 -20.85 -19.82
CA MET A 490 -13.84 -20.79 -19.24
C MET A 490 -13.76 -21.68 -17.99
N PRO A 491 -12.56 -22.16 -17.60
CA PRO A 491 -12.36 -22.89 -16.35
C PRO A 491 -12.57 -21.99 -15.13
N MET A 492 -12.54 -22.57 -13.93
CA MET A 492 -12.76 -21.84 -12.69
C MET A 492 -11.69 -20.79 -12.42
N THR A 493 -10.42 -21.13 -12.66
CA THR A 493 -9.31 -20.16 -12.79
C THR A 493 -8.80 -20.20 -14.22
N TYR A 494 -8.77 -19.04 -14.89
CA TYR A 494 -8.56 -18.94 -16.34
C TYR A 494 -7.16 -18.45 -16.75
N GLY A 495 -6.39 -17.89 -15.82
CA GLY A 495 -5.03 -17.41 -16.07
C GLY A 495 -4.93 -16.38 -17.20
N MET A 496 -5.87 -15.43 -17.27
CA MET A 496 -5.91 -14.35 -18.26
C MET A 496 -6.13 -13.03 -17.53
N THR A 497 -5.57 -11.94 -18.05
CA THR A 497 -5.86 -10.59 -17.54
C THR A 497 -7.24 -10.11 -17.97
N VAL A 498 -7.75 -9.00 -17.42
CA VAL A 498 -9.05 -8.45 -17.83
C VAL A 498 -9.03 -7.94 -19.29
N GLY A 499 -7.88 -7.47 -19.78
CA GLY A 499 -7.66 -7.12 -21.18
C GLY A 499 -7.67 -8.33 -22.12
N GLU A 500 -6.96 -9.40 -21.75
CA GLU A 500 -7.00 -10.68 -22.47
C GLU A 500 -8.41 -11.28 -22.48
N LEU A 501 -9.13 -11.22 -21.34
CA LEU A 501 -10.53 -11.63 -21.25
C LEU A 501 -11.43 -10.76 -22.12
N GLY A 502 -11.18 -9.45 -22.20
CA GLY A 502 -11.84 -8.56 -23.14
C GLY A 502 -11.70 -9.08 -24.57
N GLN A 503 -10.49 -9.43 -25.02
CA GLN A 503 -10.29 -10.00 -26.34
C GLN A 503 -11.00 -11.36 -26.51
N PHE A 504 -10.90 -12.23 -25.50
CA PHE A 504 -11.57 -13.53 -25.49
C PHE A 504 -13.09 -13.39 -25.66
N PHE A 505 -13.75 -12.57 -24.85
CA PHE A 505 -15.19 -12.29 -24.94
C PHE A 505 -15.56 -11.70 -26.30
N ASN A 506 -14.69 -10.87 -26.88
CA ASN A 506 -14.98 -10.19 -28.14
C ASN A 506 -15.13 -11.13 -29.33
N ARG A 507 -14.70 -12.40 -29.22
CA ARG A 507 -14.90 -13.44 -30.25
C ARG A 507 -16.37 -13.64 -30.63
N SER A 508 -17.29 -13.32 -29.72
CA SER A 508 -18.75 -13.41 -29.95
C SER A 508 -19.49 -12.08 -29.86
N ILE A 509 -18.88 -11.04 -29.27
CA ILE A 509 -19.55 -9.74 -29.01
C ILE A 509 -19.33 -8.74 -30.15
N SER A 510 -18.16 -8.76 -30.79
CA SER A 510 -17.78 -7.82 -31.87
C SER A 510 -17.88 -6.33 -31.48
N ALA A 511 -17.55 -5.99 -30.23
CA ALA A 511 -17.43 -4.61 -29.77
C ALA A 511 -16.20 -3.91 -30.38
N LYS A 512 -16.26 -2.58 -30.47
CA LYS A 512 -15.12 -1.70 -30.80
C LYS A 512 -14.17 -1.60 -29.59
N LEU A 513 -13.50 -2.71 -29.32
CA LEU A 513 -12.61 -2.89 -28.17
C LEU A 513 -11.20 -2.38 -28.48
N THR A 514 -10.64 -1.59 -27.57
CA THR A 514 -9.20 -1.34 -27.46
C THR A 514 -8.74 -1.74 -26.06
N VAL A 515 -7.60 -2.42 -25.95
CA VAL A 515 -6.97 -2.72 -24.66
C VAL A 515 -5.75 -1.83 -24.50
N VAL A 516 -5.60 -1.20 -23.35
CA VAL A 516 -4.36 -0.52 -22.95
C VAL A 516 -3.55 -1.54 -22.15
N PRO A 517 -2.50 -2.15 -22.74
CA PRO A 517 -1.75 -3.20 -22.07
C PRO A 517 -0.86 -2.61 -20.99
N MET A 518 -0.69 -3.35 -19.90
CA MET A 518 0.40 -3.15 -18.93
C MET A 518 1.79 -3.22 -19.60
N GLU A 519 2.76 -2.53 -19.02
CA GLU A 519 4.18 -2.73 -19.32
C GLU A 519 4.83 -3.52 -18.18
N GLY A 520 5.85 -4.33 -18.47
CA GLY A 520 6.58 -5.12 -17.47
C GLY A 520 5.87 -6.35 -16.91
N TYR A 521 4.59 -6.57 -17.21
CA TYR A 521 3.88 -7.80 -16.86
C TYR A 521 4.33 -8.97 -17.75
N ASN A 522 4.54 -10.14 -17.15
CA ASN A 522 4.68 -11.40 -17.85
C ASN A 522 3.82 -12.46 -17.16
N ARG A 523 3.51 -13.55 -17.87
CA ARG A 523 2.52 -14.53 -17.42
C ARG A 523 2.92 -15.30 -16.16
N LYS A 524 4.21 -15.34 -15.81
CA LYS A 524 4.70 -15.98 -14.57
C LYS A 524 4.50 -15.13 -13.33
N MET A 525 4.23 -13.83 -13.49
CA MET A 525 4.04 -12.95 -12.35
C MET A 525 2.69 -13.21 -11.69
N ILE A 526 2.72 -13.45 -10.38
CA ILE A 526 1.56 -13.29 -9.50
C ILE A 526 1.48 -11.84 -9.01
N PHE A 527 0.38 -11.45 -8.34
CA PHE A 527 0.20 -10.05 -7.93
C PHE A 527 1.38 -9.52 -7.10
N GLN A 528 1.91 -10.34 -6.18
CA GLN A 528 3.01 -9.96 -5.30
C GLN A 528 4.27 -9.54 -6.07
N ASP A 529 4.54 -10.14 -7.24
CA ASP A 529 5.75 -9.84 -8.03
C ASP A 529 5.68 -8.46 -8.70
N THR A 530 4.48 -7.88 -8.83
CA THR A 530 4.28 -6.54 -9.41
C THR A 530 4.79 -5.43 -8.50
N GLY A 531 4.95 -5.71 -7.20
CA GLY A 531 5.30 -4.71 -6.19
C GLY A 531 4.22 -3.65 -5.93
N LEU A 532 2.99 -3.88 -6.42
CA LEU A 532 1.81 -3.06 -6.16
C LEU A 532 1.17 -3.40 -4.81
N ASN A 533 0.43 -2.44 -4.27
CA ASN A 533 -0.37 -2.66 -3.07
C ASN A 533 -1.73 -3.24 -3.46
N TRP A 534 -2.17 -4.27 -2.73
CA TRP A 534 -3.51 -4.81 -2.91
C TRP A 534 -4.54 -3.84 -2.32
N VAL A 535 -5.48 -3.42 -3.15
CA VAL A 535 -6.69 -2.75 -2.68
C VAL A 535 -7.76 -3.82 -2.48
N GLN A 536 -8.39 -3.83 -1.30
CA GLN A 536 -9.50 -4.74 -0.99
C GLN A 536 -10.52 -4.74 -2.14
N SER A 537 -10.72 -5.90 -2.77
CA SER A 537 -11.56 -6.01 -3.96
C SER A 537 -13.05 -6.15 -3.61
N SER A 538 -13.36 -6.79 -2.49
CA SER A 538 -14.71 -6.89 -1.90
C SER A 538 -14.59 -7.13 -0.38
N PRO A 539 -15.66 -7.02 0.42
CA PRO A 539 -15.59 -7.15 1.88
C PRO A 539 -14.94 -8.45 2.40
N TYR A 540 -15.04 -9.54 1.64
CA TYR A 540 -14.45 -10.83 2.00
C TYR A 540 -13.12 -11.12 1.29
N ILE A 541 -12.61 -10.20 0.46
CA ILE A 541 -11.30 -10.28 -0.20
C ILE A 541 -10.43 -9.07 0.21
N PRO A 542 -10.09 -8.93 1.51
CA PRO A 542 -9.30 -7.81 2.02
C PRO A 542 -7.81 -7.88 1.65
N ASN A 543 -7.29 -9.06 1.33
CA ASN A 543 -5.86 -9.29 1.08
C ASN A 543 -5.62 -10.37 0.02
N ILE A 544 -4.37 -10.47 -0.45
CA ILE A 544 -3.95 -11.45 -1.46
C ILE A 544 -4.16 -12.90 -1.02
N GLN A 545 -3.98 -13.21 0.26
CA GLN A 545 -4.23 -14.57 0.74
C GLN A 545 -5.69 -14.98 0.47
N SER A 546 -6.65 -14.06 0.68
CA SER A 546 -8.07 -14.28 0.43
C SER A 546 -8.34 -14.53 -1.07
N VAL A 547 -7.61 -13.86 -1.96
CA VAL A 547 -7.70 -14.05 -3.42
C VAL A 547 -7.36 -15.48 -3.81
N PHE A 548 -6.23 -15.99 -3.34
CA PHE A 548 -5.80 -17.36 -3.64
C PHE A 548 -6.71 -18.39 -2.97
N CYS A 549 -7.27 -18.10 -1.79
CA CYS A 549 -8.14 -19.05 -1.10
C CYS A 549 -9.57 -19.10 -1.68
N TYR A 550 -10.02 -18.06 -2.39
CA TYR A 550 -11.39 -17.93 -2.90
C TYR A 550 -11.88 -19.18 -3.65
N SER A 551 -11.15 -19.59 -4.69
CA SER A 551 -11.51 -20.77 -5.51
C SER A 551 -11.14 -22.10 -4.84
N SER A 552 -10.48 -22.08 -3.69
CA SER A 552 -10.09 -23.28 -2.93
C SER A 552 -11.11 -23.66 -1.85
N THR A 553 -11.80 -22.68 -1.27
CA THR A 553 -12.74 -22.91 -0.17
C THR A 553 -14.17 -22.49 -0.50
N GLY A 554 -14.37 -21.58 -1.44
CA GLY A 554 -15.67 -21.01 -1.81
C GLY A 554 -16.56 -21.86 -2.73
N LEU A 555 -16.41 -23.19 -2.72
CA LEU A 555 -17.12 -24.09 -3.66
C LEU A 555 -18.33 -24.81 -3.06
N GLY A 556 -18.58 -24.65 -1.76
CA GLY A 556 -19.59 -25.38 -1.01
C GLY A 556 -21.01 -24.80 -1.08
N GLU A 557 -21.27 -23.83 -1.96
CA GLU A 557 -22.55 -23.11 -2.01
C GLU A 557 -23.76 -24.04 -2.16
N GLY A 558 -24.73 -23.92 -1.27
CA GLY A 558 -25.92 -24.79 -1.22
C GLY A 558 -25.69 -26.16 -0.53
N THR A 559 -24.47 -26.45 -0.07
CA THR A 559 -24.13 -27.65 0.71
C THR A 559 -24.05 -27.33 2.21
N THR A 560 -23.66 -28.31 3.05
CA THR A 560 -23.31 -28.06 4.47
C THR A 560 -21.83 -27.71 4.68
N VAL A 561 -21.05 -27.63 3.61
CA VAL A 561 -19.65 -27.20 3.60
C VAL A 561 -19.59 -25.72 3.25
N TYR A 562 -18.88 -24.94 4.04
CA TYR A 562 -18.78 -23.49 3.86
C TYR A 562 -17.38 -22.98 4.21
N GLN A 563 -17.08 -21.81 3.68
CA GLN A 563 -15.85 -21.06 3.91
C GLN A 563 -16.00 -20.04 5.04
N ASP A 564 -14.90 -19.70 5.70
CA ASP A 564 -14.82 -18.59 6.65
C ASP A 564 -13.38 -18.04 6.73
N ASP A 565 -13.12 -17.11 7.65
CA ASP A 565 -11.83 -16.45 7.86
C ASP A 565 -11.28 -15.86 6.56
N TYR A 566 -12.12 -15.13 5.82
CA TYR A 566 -11.78 -14.57 4.51
C TYR A 566 -11.25 -15.64 3.54
N PHE A 567 -11.99 -16.74 3.43
CA PHE A 567 -11.70 -17.92 2.62
C PHE A 567 -10.53 -18.79 3.14
N THR A 568 -9.84 -18.43 4.22
CA THR A 568 -8.71 -19.25 4.72
C THR A 568 -9.14 -20.48 5.53
N TRP A 569 -10.42 -20.58 5.91
CA TRP A 569 -10.98 -21.75 6.58
C TRP A 569 -12.08 -22.39 5.73
N VAL A 570 -12.20 -23.71 5.78
CA VAL A 570 -13.29 -24.48 5.16
C VAL A 570 -13.69 -25.67 6.01
N GLY A 571 -14.98 -25.93 6.12
CA GLY A 571 -15.47 -27.04 6.92
C GLY A 571 -16.98 -27.18 6.88
N GLY A 572 -17.50 -28.07 7.71
CA GLY A 572 -18.91 -28.43 7.72
C GLY A 572 -19.28 -29.34 8.89
N LYS A 573 -20.58 -29.47 9.13
CA LYS A 573 -21.08 -30.37 10.17
C LYS A 573 -20.76 -31.82 9.80
N GLY A 574 -20.36 -32.62 10.79
CA GLY A 574 -20.05 -34.04 10.59
C GLY A 574 -18.67 -34.33 9.97
N ILE A 575 -17.85 -33.31 9.70
CA ILE A 575 -16.46 -33.51 9.24
C ILE A 575 -15.56 -33.75 10.45
N ASN A 576 -14.63 -34.71 10.36
CA ASN A 576 -13.53 -34.86 11.30
C ASN A 576 -12.34 -34.01 10.83
N SER A 577 -11.94 -32.99 11.59
CA SER A 577 -10.89 -32.04 11.19
C SER A 577 -9.52 -32.68 10.97
N ASP A 578 -9.13 -33.63 11.84
CA ASP A 578 -7.82 -34.29 11.74
C ASP A 578 -7.76 -35.15 10.50
N LYS A 579 -8.80 -35.96 10.25
CA LYS A 579 -8.86 -36.79 9.04
C LYS A 579 -8.96 -35.96 7.77
N PHE A 580 -9.65 -34.82 7.82
CA PHE A 580 -9.74 -33.91 6.68
C PHE A 580 -8.39 -33.29 6.33
N ALA A 581 -7.64 -32.83 7.34
CA ALA A 581 -6.28 -32.32 7.16
C ALA A 581 -5.33 -33.41 6.66
N GLU A 582 -5.41 -34.63 7.20
CA GLU A 582 -4.61 -35.78 6.77
C GLU A 582 -4.82 -36.08 5.27
N LEU A 583 -6.07 -36.28 4.83
CA LEU A 583 -6.38 -36.57 3.43
C LEU A 583 -5.88 -35.48 2.47
N LEU A 584 -6.05 -34.22 2.86
CA LEU A 584 -5.62 -33.07 2.04
C LEU A 584 -4.09 -32.95 1.97
N ASN A 585 -3.37 -33.22 3.07
CA ASN A 585 -1.91 -33.19 3.09
C ASN A 585 -1.30 -34.41 2.37
N GLU A 586 -1.92 -35.60 2.49
CA GLU A 586 -1.50 -36.80 1.76
C GLU A 586 -1.63 -36.65 0.24
N ALA A 587 -2.61 -35.85 -0.22
CA ALA A 587 -2.76 -35.51 -1.63
C ALA A 587 -1.57 -34.74 -2.22
N SER A 588 -0.65 -34.23 -1.38
CA SER A 588 0.60 -33.58 -1.79
C SER A 588 0.39 -32.45 -2.82
N LEU A 589 -0.64 -31.63 -2.59
CA LEU A 589 -0.93 -30.48 -3.45
C LEU A 589 0.21 -29.44 -3.34
N PRO A 590 0.77 -28.95 -4.46
CA PRO A 590 1.85 -27.97 -4.43
C PRO A 590 1.44 -26.66 -3.76
N GLY A 591 2.36 -26.07 -3.00
CA GLY A 591 2.22 -24.71 -2.45
C GLY A 591 1.22 -24.55 -1.32
N VAL A 592 0.71 -25.63 -0.72
CA VAL A 592 -0.30 -25.57 0.34
C VAL A 592 -0.11 -26.64 1.42
N ARG A 593 -0.47 -26.27 2.66
CA ARG A 593 -0.64 -27.17 3.80
C ARG A 593 -2.00 -26.93 4.45
N PHE A 594 -2.56 -27.97 5.03
CA PHE A 594 -3.83 -27.92 5.76
C PHE A 594 -3.61 -28.26 7.23
N ASN A 595 -4.14 -27.41 8.11
CA ASN A 595 -4.10 -27.62 9.54
C ASN A 595 -5.52 -27.90 10.05
N ALA A 596 -5.69 -28.96 10.83
CA ALA A 596 -6.97 -29.25 11.49
C ALA A 596 -7.41 -28.04 12.33
N SER A 597 -8.64 -27.59 12.11
CA SER A 597 -9.17 -26.38 12.75
C SER A 597 -10.66 -26.57 13.06
N PRO A 598 -11.00 -27.38 14.08
CA PRO A 598 -12.39 -27.55 14.50
C PRO A 598 -12.95 -26.26 15.07
N ARG A 599 -14.26 -26.09 14.93
CA ARG A 599 -15.06 -25.00 15.52
C ARG A 599 -16.22 -25.60 16.28
N ASN A 600 -16.91 -24.79 17.08
CA ASN A 600 -17.97 -25.28 17.95
C ASN A 600 -19.09 -25.99 17.15
N GLY A 601 -19.09 -27.33 17.13
CA GLY A 601 -20.03 -28.16 16.39
C GLY A 601 -19.71 -28.43 14.91
N PHE A 602 -18.56 -27.96 14.41
CA PHE A 602 -18.15 -28.09 13.00
C PHE A 602 -16.69 -28.56 12.90
N GLY A 603 -16.43 -29.55 12.04
CA GLY A 603 -15.06 -29.88 11.66
C GLY A 603 -14.64 -29.10 10.44
N GLY A 604 -13.34 -28.84 10.32
CA GLY A 604 -12.79 -28.06 9.22
C GLY A 604 -11.28 -27.95 9.30
N VAL A 605 -10.72 -27.29 8.28
CA VAL A 605 -9.29 -27.08 8.13
C VAL A 605 -9.02 -25.61 7.83
N LYS A 606 -7.86 -25.15 8.30
CA LYS A 606 -7.29 -23.87 7.87
C LYS A 606 -6.24 -24.13 6.80
N LEU A 607 -6.36 -23.39 5.69
CA LEU A 607 -5.47 -23.45 4.54
C LEU A 607 -4.30 -22.50 4.76
N GLU A 608 -3.08 -23.02 4.67
CA GLU A 608 -1.81 -22.29 4.74
C GLU A 608 -1.11 -22.39 3.39
N ILE A 609 -0.99 -21.26 2.67
CA ILE A 609 -0.25 -21.23 1.41
C ILE A 609 1.23 -21.16 1.73
N THR A 610 1.98 -22.20 1.38
CA THR A 610 3.42 -22.31 1.63
C THR A 610 4.25 -21.78 0.46
N ASP A 611 3.68 -21.77 -0.75
CA ASP A 611 4.30 -21.18 -1.94
C ASP A 611 3.20 -20.74 -2.94
N TYR A 612 3.09 -19.42 -3.14
CA TYR A 612 2.07 -18.83 -4.00
C TYR A 612 2.31 -19.09 -5.50
N HIS A 613 3.55 -19.37 -5.93
CA HIS A 613 3.87 -19.59 -7.33
C HIS A 613 3.46 -20.96 -7.83
N THR A 614 3.47 -21.97 -6.94
CA THR A 614 3.09 -23.34 -7.27
C THR A 614 1.65 -23.70 -6.89
N PHE A 615 1.00 -22.88 -6.06
CA PHE A 615 -0.36 -23.12 -5.58
C PHE A 615 -1.42 -22.97 -6.69
N ASN A 616 -2.28 -23.98 -6.84
CA ASN A 616 -3.40 -23.96 -7.78
C ASN A 616 -4.74 -23.92 -7.03
N PRO A 617 -5.43 -22.75 -6.98
CA PRO A 617 -6.64 -22.60 -6.20
C PRO A 617 -7.81 -23.50 -6.59
N ALA A 618 -8.10 -23.60 -7.89
CA ALA A 618 -9.25 -24.37 -8.39
C ALA A 618 -9.04 -25.87 -8.22
N ARG A 619 -7.84 -26.38 -8.53
CA ARG A 619 -7.49 -27.77 -8.27
C ARG A 619 -7.64 -28.11 -6.80
N THR A 620 -7.11 -27.25 -5.92
CA THR A 620 -7.25 -27.41 -4.48
C THR A 620 -8.71 -27.43 -4.04
N GLY A 621 -9.55 -26.57 -4.61
CA GLY A 621 -10.98 -26.54 -4.30
C GLY A 621 -11.71 -27.83 -4.65
N ILE A 622 -11.37 -28.46 -5.78
CA ILE A 622 -11.92 -29.78 -6.14
C ILE A 622 -11.54 -30.84 -5.10
N TYR A 623 -10.30 -30.84 -4.62
CA TYR A 623 -9.86 -31.77 -3.58
C TYR A 623 -10.57 -31.51 -2.25
N VAL A 624 -10.67 -30.25 -1.84
CA VAL A 624 -11.37 -29.82 -0.62
C VAL A 624 -12.83 -30.29 -0.62
N ILE A 625 -13.60 -29.99 -1.67
CA ILE A 625 -15.03 -30.34 -1.70
C ILE A 625 -15.25 -31.86 -1.80
N THR A 626 -14.36 -32.56 -2.51
CA THR A 626 -14.45 -34.01 -2.69
C THR A 626 -14.15 -34.77 -1.39
N TYR A 627 -13.09 -34.41 -0.67
CA TYR A 627 -12.81 -35.01 0.62
C TYR A 627 -13.80 -34.57 1.70
N ALA A 628 -14.32 -33.34 1.65
CA ALA A 628 -15.40 -32.94 2.54
C ALA A 628 -16.64 -33.84 2.34
N HIS A 629 -17.02 -34.10 1.08
CA HIS A 629 -18.12 -34.99 0.74
C HIS A 629 -17.86 -36.42 1.20
N SER A 630 -16.65 -36.97 1.01
CA SER A 630 -16.33 -38.33 1.45
C SER A 630 -16.38 -38.51 2.97
N LEU A 631 -16.17 -37.44 3.74
CA LEU A 631 -16.17 -37.48 5.20
C LEU A 631 -17.55 -37.32 5.84
N ASN A 632 -18.45 -36.53 5.25
CA ASN A 632 -19.76 -36.26 5.86
C ASN A 632 -20.98 -36.59 4.98
N ASN A 633 -20.76 -37.06 3.75
CA ASN A 633 -21.78 -37.41 2.77
C ASN A 633 -22.87 -36.33 2.63
N PHE A 634 -22.45 -35.05 2.57
CA PHE A 634 -23.40 -33.94 2.45
C PHE A 634 -24.26 -34.09 1.20
N LYS A 635 -25.50 -33.62 1.27
CA LYS A 635 -26.41 -33.66 0.12
C LYS A 635 -25.94 -32.68 -0.96
N VAL A 636 -25.65 -33.19 -2.15
CA VAL A 636 -25.32 -32.39 -3.32
C VAL A 636 -26.58 -31.69 -3.87
N PRO A 637 -26.59 -30.36 -4.04
CA PRO A 637 -27.67 -29.64 -4.73
C PRO A 637 -27.78 -30.08 -6.19
N LYS A 638 -29.01 -30.28 -6.69
CA LYS A 638 -29.25 -30.73 -8.07
C LYS A 638 -30.06 -29.72 -8.85
N SER A 639 -29.57 -29.34 -10.03
CA SER A 639 -30.38 -28.59 -11.00
C SER A 639 -31.57 -29.42 -11.50
N LYS A 640 -32.70 -28.76 -11.66
CA LYS A 640 -33.90 -29.27 -12.33
C LYS A 640 -34.33 -28.24 -13.38
N ASP A 641 -35.55 -27.70 -13.27
CA ASP A 641 -36.03 -26.58 -14.10
C ASP A 641 -35.26 -25.29 -13.82
N THR A 642 -34.84 -25.09 -12.57
CA THR A 642 -33.93 -24.01 -12.16
C THR A 642 -32.53 -24.56 -11.87
N ILE A 643 -31.53 -23.88 -12.40
CA ILE A 643 -30.12 -24.21 -12.17
C ILE A 643 -29.69 -23.68 -10.80
N VAL A 644 -29.24 -24.59 -9.93
CA VAL A 644 -28.78 -24.27 -8.57
C VAL A 644 -27.43 -23.56 -8.60
N MET A 645 -27.12 -22.81 -7.54
CA MET A 645 -25.88 -22.02 -7.50
C MET A 645 -24.62 -22.90 -7.53
N PHE A 646 -24.66 -24.09 -6.90
CA PHE A 646 -23.58 -25.07 -6.95
C PHE A 646 -23.16 -25.38 -8.41
N ASP A 647 -24.11 -25.77 -9.26
CA ASP A 647 -23.84 -26.10 -10.66
C ASP A 647 -23.45 -24.87 -11.49
N LYS A 648 -23.93 -23.66 -11.14
CA LYS A 648 -23.49 -22.40 -11.77
C LYS A 648 -22.02 -22.09 -11.45
N ILE A 649 -21.63 -22.25 -10.18
CA ILE A 649 -20.24 -22.02 -9.73
C ILE A 649 -19.32 -23.07 -10.32
N MET A 650 -19.73 -24.35 -10.35
CA MET A 650 -18.98 -25.43 -10.98
C MET A 650 -18.97 -25.32 -12.51
N GLY A 651 -19.99 -24.70 -13.10
CA GLY A 651 -20.16 -24.55 -14.55
C GLY A 651 -20.61 -25.84 -15.25
N THR A 652 -20.97 -26.87 -14.49
CA THR A 652 -21.43 -28.18 -14.94
C THR A 652 -22.17 -28.88 -13.80
N ASP A 653 -23.11 -29.77 -14.09
CA ASP A 653 -23.76 -30.64 -13.10
C ASP A 653 -22.95 -31.93 -12.81
N LYS A 654 -21.91 -32.18 -13.60
CA LYS A 654 -21.08 -33.39 -13.51
C LYS A 654 -20.30 -33.50 -12.21
N ILE A 655 -19.79 -32.40 -11.67
CA ILE A 655 -19.05 -32.43 -10.39
C ILE A 655 -19.91 -33.03 -9.28
N GLY A 656 -21.17 -32.59 -9.18
CA GLY A 656 -22.11 -33.15 -8.22
C GLY A 656 -22.37 -34.65 -8.43
N GLN A 657 -22.51 -35.08 -9.68
CA GLN A 657 -22.68 -36.50 -10.03
C GLN A 657 -21.45 -37.35 -9.67
N TYR A 658 -20.24 -36.82 -9.85
CA TYR A 658 -19.01 -37.50 -9.49
C TYR A 658 -18.86 -37.64 -7.97
N LEU A 659 -19.22 -36.59 -7.20
CA LEU A 659 -19.24 -36.65 -5.74
C LEU A 659 -20.18 -37.76 -5.24
N GLU A 660 -21.41 -37.81 -5.74
CA GLU A 660 -22.39 -38.85 -5.38
C GLU A 660 -21.97 -40.26 -5.81
N SER A 661 -21.20 -40.36 -6.90
CA SER A 661 -20.65 -41.63 -7.40
C SER A 661 -19.37 -42.06 -6.67
N GLY A 662 -18.92 -41.29 -5.68
CA GLY A 662 -17.76 -41.62 -4.85
C GLY A 662 -16.41 -41.49 -5.57
N TYR A 663 -16.32 -40.65 -6.60
CA TYR A 663 -15.05 -40.42 -7.31
C TYR A 663 -14.01 -39.80 -6.38
N SER A 664 -12.74 -40.20 -6.55
CA SER A 664 -11.62 -39.52 -5.93
C SER A 664 -11.36 -38.16 -6.61
N PRO A 665 -10.67 -37.22 -5.93
CA PRO A 665 -10.31 -35.94 -6.54
C PRO A 665 -9.51 -36.10 -7.84
N GLN A 666 -8.63 -37.11 -7.91
CA GLN A 666 -7.81 -37.41 -9.11
C GLN A 666 -8.67 -37.88 -10.28
N GLN A 667 -9.72 -38.66 -10.01
CA GLN A 667 -10.66 -39.09 -11.04
C GLN A 667 -11.45 -37.88 -11.57
N ILE A 668 -11.96 -37.01 -10.69
CA ILE A 668 -12.64 -35.78 -11.09
C ILE A 668 -11.71 -34.88 -11.92
N GLU A 669 -10.44 -34.73 -11.50
CA GLU A 669 -9.42 -33.99 -12.25
C GLU A 669 -9.19 -34.56 -13.65
N THR A 670 -9.17 -35.89 -13.77
CA THR A 670 -9.04 -36.57 -15.07
C THR A 670 -10.23 -36.25 -15.97
N GLU A 671 -11.45 -36.27 -15.45
CA GLU A 671 -12.68 -36.02 -16.23
C GLU A 671 -12.72 -34.62 -16.86
N TYR A 672 -12.37 -33.57 -16.10
CA TYR A 672 -12.41 -32.20 -16.64
C TYR A 672 -11.15 -31.81 -17.43
N SER A 673 -10.07 -32.61 -17.39
CA SER A 673 -8.77 -32.26 -17.99
C SER A 673 -8.86 -31.96 -19.49
N SER A 674 -9.65 -32.73 -20.24
CA SER A 674 -9.80 -32.58 -21.69
C SER A 674 -10.36 -31.20 -22.07
N GLY A 675 -11.39 -30.72 -21.37
CA GLY A 675 -11.96 -29.39 -21.57
C GLY A 675 -10.96 -28.29 -21.18
N LEU A 676 -10.21 -28.49 -20.08
CA LEU A 676 -9.19 -27.54 -19.66
C LEU A 676 -8.07 -27.39 -20.70
N GLU A 677 -7.60 -28.49 -21.31
CA GLU A 677 -6.60 -28.46 -22.37
C GLU A 677 -7.12 -27.79 -23.65
N GLN A 678 -8.39 -28.01 -24.01
CA GLN A 678 -9.04 -27.29 -25.12
C GLN A 678 -9.07 -25.78 -24.87
N PHE A 679 -9.44 -25.35 -23.66
CA PHE A 679 -9.43 -23.94 -23.29
C PHE A 679 -8.01 -23.35 -23.33
N LYS A 680 -7.01 -24.08 -22.81
CA LYS A 680 -5.60 -23.66 -22.87
C LYS A 680 -5.13 -23.44 -24.32
N ALA A 681 -5.55 -24.28 -25.26
CA ALA A 681 -5.25 -24.11 -26.67
C ALA A 681 -6.02 -22.93 -27.30
N GLU A 682 -7.30 -22.75 -26.94
CA GLU A 682 -8.12 -21.65 -27.46
C GLU A 682 -7.60 -20.28 -27.02
N ARG A 683 -7.27 -20.13 -25.72
CA ARG A 683 -6.93 -18.82 -25.15
C ARG A 683 -5.68 -18.18 -25.74
N VAL A 684 -4.76 -18.97 -26.31
CA VAL A 684 -3.49 -18.50 -26.92
C VAL A 684 -3.73 -17.37 -27.92
N LYS A 685 -4.84 -17.40 -28.65
CA LYS A 685 -5.21 -16.40 -29.67
C LYS A 685 -5.50 -15.01 -29.10
N TYR A 686 -5.72 -14.91 -27.80
CA TYR A 686 -6.20 -13.71 -27.11
C TYR A 686 -5.21 -13.22 -26.04
N LEU A 687 -4.06 -13.88 -25.91
CA LEU A 687 -3.04 -13.48 -24.96
C LEU A 687 -2.29 -12.24 -25.47
N ILE A 688 -2.02 -11.32 -24.57
CA ILE A 688 -1.29 -10.07 -24.84
C ILE A 688 0.16 -10.20 -24.34
N TYR A 689 0.35 -10.99 -23.29
CA TYR A 689 1.62 -11.12 -22.57
C TYR A 689 2.30 -12.45 -22.86
N ASN A 690 3.62 -12.46 -22.78
CA ASN A 690 4.44 -13.66 -22.93
C ASN A 690 4.54 -14.45 -21.62
#